data_AF-A0AAV5QUE5-F1
#
_entry.id   AF-A0AAV5QUE5-F1
#
_cell.length_a   1.000
_cell.length_b   1.000
_cell.length_c   1.000
_cell.angle_alpha   90.00
_cell.angle_beta   90.00
_cell.angle_gamma   90.00
#
_symmetry.space_group_name_H-M   'P 1'
#
loop_
_entity.id
_entity.type
_entity.pdbx_description
1 polymer ?
#
loop_
_entity_poly.entity_id
_entity_poly.type
_entity_poly.pdbx_seq_one_letter_code
_entity_poly.pdbx_strand_id
1 'polypeptide(L)'
;MVNIHDISNNDSSLICKELLANSLAPTVSIISSHSADEFVSSNYGYDSFYHLIRPFGANLKSNFNIKNTQLITNTYKSFSIRFSRSVMDVITTQTQKQQQYAASGNNSLELFRPGDLNQIMTEYVKLYNGEIRKLISEVKPGKENDDQNRKINAKTKLLKKSLYLKLISKVYSNHCLLPFECFNHPIIHFIVLTSSDSVETINQILAQNNLNRKKHLLLSPDLRANDSQAIPPDPKVEIPSFLDLQSDDDSLICFLVLVDKSKEGDEAQCDEIKSYVKKNFYYPCLTLKLKDQKDSAPFTGMYHNTDSCDINYEELLQPGIFKSISEELMEFQYGRPKDDKNKMIPFSTNDHNNIINMLIELVKLNLIPFMEKKITYWDDIHVQPRKSITNRFFSASRRYFSNPSSTVNTPSKTSFFGSNAHKPHELTTTVGVVDARTGYYSSNSSEAVTRKLADWAFMLRDYKYAHSTYDLLKKDFNNEKSWTYYASCQEMLVISLLFDLIQQETSSSDAYYNSIRGKLDTIFQTIDSVNYTFLSRSNLKSFVLRFQMTISELFNCLKINTLSEISHSGAGSLLSTSNNIYSIKHLNEIISLKLLTYNIVDNLSSPKKQVLEERSYHLLKALIMERISYSYSVFLFNHSKYSLLETRNLITNLEDVTASVNGSRGVKNSEKTFSVFKKNQDNDDPILLTNPYKLQKANLAVMGLTRYRKAGLWLLLSSNQWEHMNDIVQLKLSLDKCLEMVYGFDRESDGAPEDGAWLRRADGLLGRFIELCENKLNIFDEKSPEIVTSNN
;
A
#
# COMPACT_ATOMS: atom_id res chain seq x y z
N MET A 1 2.11 6.59 -14.52
CA MET A 1 2.14 5.28 -13.83
C MET A 1 3.55 4.93 -13.43
N VAL A 2 3.74 4.26 -12.28
CA VAL A 2 5.03 3.65 -11.93
C VAL A 2 5.25 2.53 -12.95
N ASN A 3 6.10 2.78 -13.94
CA ASN A 3 6.41 1.77 -14.95
C ASN A 3 7.35 0.77 -14.31
N ILE A 4 6.97 -0.50 -14.31
CA ILE A 4 7.78 -1.54 -13.69
C ILE A 4 9.02 -1.91 -14.51
N HIS A 5 9.14 -1.41 -15.73
CA HIS A 5 10.41 -1.43 -16.44
C HIS A 5 11.50 -0.61 -15.71
N ASP A 6 11.13 0.32 -14.82
CA ASP A 6 12.06 1.00 -13.91
C ASP A 6 12.50 0.12 -12.71
N ILE A 7 11.88 -1.05 -12.46
CA ILE A 7 12.27 -2.03 -11.40
C ILE A 7 13.62 -2.68 -11.68
N SER A 8 14.03 -2.77 -12.95
CA SER A 8 15.35 -3.30 -13.29
C SER A 8 16.48 -2.51 -12.63
N ASN A 9 16.25 -1.22 -12.32
CA ASN A 9 17.21 -0.32 -11.70
C ASN A 9 16.81 0.16 -10.29
N ASN A 10 15.53 0.11 -9.90
CA ASN A 10 15.03 0.65 -8.63
C ASN A 10 14.79 -0.39 -7.52
N ASP A 11 15.12 -0.01 -6.29
CA ASP A 11 14.84 -0.75 -5.06
C ASP A 11 13.33 -0.94 -4.86
N SER A 12 12.88 -2.20 -4.71
CA SER A 12 11.47 -2.55 -4.49
C SER A 12 10.84 -1.86 -3.27
N SER A 13 11.65 -1.51 -2.26
CA SER A 13 11.21 -0.78 -1.07
C SER A 13 10.87 0.67 -1.42
N LEU A 14 11.65 1.30 -2.31
CA LEU A 14 11.38 2.64 -2.82
C LEU A 14 10.05 2.69 -3.58
N ILE A 15 9.74 1.63 -4.34
CA ILE A 15 8.44 1.46 -5.01
C ILE A 15 7.34 1.33 -3.95
N CYS A 16 7.53 0.54 -2.90
CA CYS A 16 6.55 0.44 -1.81
C CYS A 16 6.30 1.80 -1.13
N LYS A 17 7.34 2.63 -0.96
CA LYS A 17 7.20 4.02 -0.47
C LYS A 17 6.38 4.88 -1.43
N GLU A 18 6.62 4.78 -2.74
CA GLU A 18 5.82 5.49 -3.74
C GLU A 18 4.37 5.02 -3.77
N LEU A 19 4.13 3.70 -3.64
CA LEU A 19 2.79 3.13 -3.52
C LEU A 19 2.06 3.69 -2.30
N LEU A 20 2.74 3.75 -1.15
CA LEU A 20 2.21 4.33 0.07
C LEU A 20 1.89 5.82 -0.10
N ALA A 21 2.83 6.61 -0.64
CA ALA A 21 2.61 8.02 -0.90
C ALA A 21 1.43 8.27 -1.85
N ASN A 22 1.30 7.45 -2.90
CA ASN A 22 0.16 7.49 -3.82
C ASN A 22 -1.14 7.07 -3.14
N SER A 23 -1.11 6.11 -2.22
CA SER A 23 -2.27 5.68 -1.44
C SER A 23 -2.72 6.68 -0.38
N LEU A 24 -1.87 7.65 -0.03
CA LEU A 24 -2.20 8.73 0.91
C LEU A 24 -2.35 10.08 0.19
N ALA A 25 -2.41 10.07 -1.14
CA ALA A 25 -2.57 11.28 -1.95
C ALA A 25 -4.01 11.85 -1.86
N PRO A 26 -4.20 13.15 -2.14
CA PRO A 26 -5.51 13.80 -2.13
C PRO A 26 -6.56 13.04 -2.93
N THR A 27 -7.75 12.92 -2.34
CA THR A 27 -8.87 12.21 -2.98
C THR A 27 -9.81 13.20 -3.66
N VAL A 28 -10.18 12.90 -4.90
CA VAL A 28 -11.17 13.60 -5.71
C VAL A 28 -12.36 12.65 -5.92
N SER A 29 -13.56 13.02 -5.47
CA SER A 29 -14.77 12.24 -5.75
C SER A 29 -15.33 12.62 -7.11
N ILE A 30 -15.63 11.63 -7.94
CA ILE A 30 -16.25 11.83 -9.26
C ILE A 30 -17.77 11.69 -9.14
N ILE A 31 -18.49 12.66 -9.67
CA ILE A 31 -19.95 12.66 -9.76
C ILE A 31 -20.31 12.99 -11.21
N SER A 32 -20.64 11.98 -12.01
CA SER A 32 -20.98 12.12 -13.43
C SER A 32 -22.47 12.27 -13.65
N SER A 33 -22.86 13.10 -14.62
CA SER A 33 -24.21 13.06 -15.19
C SER A 33 -24.41 11.79 -16.01
N HIS A 34 -25.68 11.42 -16.23
CA HIS A 34 -26.02 10.26 -17.05
C HIS A 34 -25.47 10.39 -18.48
N SER A 35 -25.58 11.59 -19.07
CA SER A 35 -25.06 11.85 -20.42
C SER A 35 -23.54 11.82 -20.49
N ALA A 36 -22.83 12.20 -19.41
CA ALA A 36 -21.38 12.06 -19.35
C ALA A 36 -20.94 10.59 -19.33
N ASP A 37 -21.63 9.75 -18.56
CA ASP A 37 -21.37 8.31 -18.52
C ASP A 37 -21.73 7.62 -19.84
N GLU A 38 -22.86 8.00 -20.46
CA GLU A 38 -23.24 7.52 -21.80
C GLU A 38 -22.22 7.93 -22.87
N PHE A 39 -21.74 9.18 -22.82
CA PHE A 39 -20.69 9.66 -23.71
C PHE A 39 -19.41 8.82 -23.57
N VAL A 40 -18.98 8.52 -22.35
CA VAL A 40 -17.79 7.70 -22.09
C VAL A 40 -17.98 6.25 -22.51
N SER A 41 -19.13 5.66 -22.20
CA SER A 41 -19.47 4.28 -22.57
C SER A 41 -19.48 4.11 -24.08
N SER A 42 -20.13 5.02 -24.81
CA SER A 42 -20.30 4.91 -26.26
C SER A 42 -19.00 5.16 -27.03
N ASN A 43 -18.09 5.96 -26.50
CA ASN A 43 -16.87 6.39 -27.22
C ASN A 43 -15.59 5.70 -26.76
N TYR A 44 -15.55 5.19 -25.53
CA TYR A 44 -14.34 4.59 -24.94
C TYR A 44 -14.56 3.19 -24.34
N GLY A 45 -15.81 2.73 -24.21
CA GLY A 45 -16.12 1.40 -23.67
C GLY A 45 -15.92 1.27 -22.16
N TYR A 46 -15.97 2.38 -21.40
CA TYR A 46 -15.95 2.37 -19.94
C TYR A 46 -17.35 2.61 -19.37
N ASP A 47 -17.70 1.91 -18.29
CA ASP A 47 -19.05 1.99 -17.68
C ASP A 47 -19.39 3.37 -17.11
N SER A 48 -18.39 4.17 -16.74
CA SER A 48 -18.58 5.55 -16.28
C SER A 48 -17.31 6.38 -16.40
N PHE A 49 -17.44 7.71 -16.32
CA PHE A 49 -16.31 8.63 -16.31
C PHE A 49 -15.35 8.34 -15.14
N TYR A 50 -15.87 7.87 -13.99
CA TYR A 50 -15.04 7.42 -12.87
C TYR A 50 -14.08 6.30 -13.27
N HIS A 51 -14.56 5.29 -14.00
CA HIS A 51 -13.73 4.17 -14.45
C HIS A 51 -12.70 4.62 -15.50
N LEU A 52 -13.07 5.56 -16.37
CA LEU A 52 -12.20 6.15 -17.38
C LEU A 52 -11.03 6.94 -16.77
N ILE A 53 -11.29 7.81 -15.79
CA ILE A 53 -10.28 8.76 -15.29
C ILE A 53 -9.31 8.16 -14.27
N ARG A 54 -9.73 7.08 -13.59
CA ARG A 54 -8.98 6.41 -12.52
C ARG A 54 -7.49 6.14 -12.81
N PRO A 55 -7.08 5.68 -14.02
CA PRO A 55 -5.68 5.38 -14.33
C PRO A 55 -4.77 6.61 -14.34
N PHE A 56 -5.33 7.80 -14.54
CA PHE A 56 -4.57 9.02 -14.85
C PHE A 56 -4.12 9.81 -13.62
N GLY A 57 -4.60 9.49 -12.41
CA GLY A 57 -4.30 10.28 -11.19
C GLY A 57 -2.90 10.04 -10.60
N ALA A 58 -2.26 8.90 -10.92
CA ALA A 58 -0.95 8.56 -10.35
C ALA A 58 0.21 9.24 -11.06
N ASN A 59 1.07 9.90 -10.28
CA ASN A 59 2.36 10.42 -10.70
C ASN A 59 2.24 11.38 -11.91
N LEU A 60 1.34 12.36 -11.81
CA LEU A 60 1.22 13.45 -12.79
C LEU A 60 2.57 14.17 -12.84
N LYS A 61 3.19 14.25 -14.02
CA LYS A 61 4.51 14.86 -14.18
C LYS A 61 4.36 16.33 -14.54
N SER A 62 4.79 17.21 -13.64
CA SER A 62 4.83 18.66 -13.87
C SER A 62 5.63 19.34 -12.76
N ASN A 63 5.94 20.62 -12.90
CA ASN A 63 6.46 21.40 -11.77
C ASN A 63 5.29 21.88 -10.90
N PHE A 64 5.07 21.23 -9.76
CA PHE A 64 4.08 21.62 -8.75
C PHE A 64 4.75 22.42 -7.66
N ASN A 65 4.38 23.68 -7.51
CA ASN A 65 4.87 24.55 -6.47
C ASN A 65 3.92 24.46 -5.28
N ILE A 66 4.44 24.05 -4.12
CA ILE A 66 3.66 23.89 -2.90
C ILE A 66 4.30 24.75 -1.81
N LYS A 67 3.51 25.61 -1.20
CA LYS A 67 3.88 26.46 -0.07
C LYS A 67 3.58 25.72 1.23
N ASN A 68 4.58 25.67 2.09
CA ASN A 68 4.40 25.16 3.45
C ASN A 68 3.83 26.24 4.39
N THR A 69 3.54 25.86 5.63
CA THR A 69 3.02 26.78 6.66
C THR A 69 3.99 27.90 7.06
N GLN A 70 5.27 27.78 6.69
CA GLN A 70 6.30 28.80 6.87
C GLN A 70 6.47 29.71 5.64
N LEU A 71 5.54 29.64 4.68
CA LEU A 71 5.55 30.37 3.40
C LEU A 71 6.74 30.01 2.48
N ILE A 72 7.45 28.92 2.76
CA ILE A 72 8.53 28.39 1.92
C ILE A 72 7.89 27.59 0.79
N THR A 73 8.25 27.93 -0.46
CA THR A 73 7.78 27.24 -1.65
C THR A 73 8.76 26.13 -2.05
N ASN A 74 8.27 24.90 -2.11
CA ASN A 74 9.00 23.75 -2.64
C ASN A 74 8.43 23.35 -4.00
N THR A 75 9.30 23.06 -4.97
CA THR A 75 8.89 22.57 -6.30
C THR A 75 9.06 21.06 -6.39
N TYR A 76 7.96 20.35 -6.64
CA TYR A 76 7.94 18.91 -6.86
C TYR A 76 7.74 18.58 -8.34
N LYS A 77 8.49 17.58 -8.85
CA LYS A 77 8.42 17.13 -10.26
C LYS A 77 7.21 16.26 -10.59
N SER A 78 6.54 15.76 -9.56
CA SER A 78 5.31 15.02 -9.71
C SER A 78 4.40 15.19 -8.52
N PHE A 79 3.10 15.02 -8.77
CA PHE A 79 2.04 15.03 -7.77
C PHE A 79 1.03 13.94 -8.13
N SER A 80 0.43 13.31 -7.14
CA SER A 80 -0.56 12.26 -7.36
C SER A 80 -1.89 12.70 -6.77
N ILE A 81 -2.97 12.26 -7.38
CA ILE A 81 -4.33 12.35 -6.86
C ILE A 81 -5.00 10.98 -6.97
N ARG A 82 -5.97 10.73 -6.11
CA ARG A 82 -6.80 9.53 -6.12
C ARG A 82 -8.21 9.88 -6.54
N PHE A 83 -8.88 8.94 -7.19
CA PHE A 83 -10.28 9.07 -7.55
C PHE A 83 -11.13 8.13 -6.71
N SER A 84 -12.24 8.65 -6.20
CA SER A 84 -13.29 7.89 -5.51
C SER A 84 -14.64 8.10 -6.20
N ARG A 85 -15.59 7.22 -5.91
CA ARG A 85 -17.00 7.44 -6.27
C ARG A 85 -17.58 8.60 -5.44
N SER A 86 -18.84 8.94 -5.66
CA SER A 86 -19.51 9.94 -4.83
C SER A 86 -19.47 9.53 -3.35
N VAL A 87 -19.43 10.52 -2.44
CA VAL A 87 -19.43 10.25 -1.00
C VAL A 87 -20.67 9.44 -0.60
N MET A 88 -21.82 9.74 -1.20
CA MET A 88 -23.07 9.02 -0.93
C MET A 88 -22.99 7.55 -1.33
N ASP A 89 -22.38 7.21 -2.47
CA ASP A 89 -22.19 5.82 -2.90
C ASP A 89 -21.25 5.06 -1.95
N VAL A 90 -20.18 5.74 -1.51
CA VAL A 90 -19.21 5.16 -0.58
C VAL A 90 -19.88 4.87 0.77
N ILE A 91 -20.61 5.83 1.34
CA ILE A 91 -21.35 5.64 2.61
C ILE A 91 -22.37 4.51 2.47
N THR A 92 -23.13 4.48 1.37
CA THR A 92 -24.12 3.43 1.11
C THR A 92 -23.47 2.06 1.07
N THR A 93 -22.37 1.92 0.32
CA THR A 93 -21.61 0.67 0.20
C THR A 93 -21.01 0.24 1.55
N GLN A 94 -20.45 1.18 2.32
CA GLN A 94 -19.90 0.89 3.64
C GLN A 94 -20.98 0.45 4.63
N THR A 95 -22.13 1.13 4.63
CA THR A 95 -23.27 0.82 5.51
C THR A 95 -23.82 -0.57 5.22
N GLN A 96 -24.00 -0.92 3.95
CA GLN A 96 -24.43 -2.26 3.54
C GLN A 96 -23.44 -3.34 4.00
N LYS A 97 -22.12 -3.12 3.83
CA LYS A 97 -21.09 -4.05 4.32
C LYS A 97 -21.13 -4.19 5.84
N GLN A 98 -21.23 -3.08 6.57
CA GLN A 98 -21.31 -3.10 8.03
C GLN A 98 -22.54 -3.88 8.52
N GLN A 99 -23.70 -3.72 7.88
CA GLN A 99 -24.91 -4.49 8.22
C GLN A 99 -24.73 -5.99 8.00
N GLN A 100 -24.13 -6.38 6.87
CA GLN A 100 -23.79 -7.79 6.60
C GLN A 100 -22.82 -8.36 7.65
N TYR A 101 -21.91 -7.53 8.16
CA TYR A 101 -20.86 -7.95 9.09
C TYR A 101 -21.33 -7.99 10.54
N ALA A 102 -22.23 -7.09 10.93
CA ALA A 102 -22.89 -7.10 12.22
C ALA A 102 -23.65 -8.40 12.45
N ALA A 103 -24.27 -8.97 11.41
CA ALA A 103 -24.90 -10.29 11.46
C ALA A 103 -23.92 -11.44 11.76
N SER A 104 -22.61 -11.24 11.54
CA SER A 104 -21.54 -12.20 11.83
C SER A 104 -20.82 -11.93 13.16
N GLY A 105 -21.32 -11.01 14.00
CA GLY A 105 -20.73 -10.69 15.30
C GLY A 105 -19.50 -9.77 15.27
N ASN A 106 -19.14 -9.21 14.10
CA ASN A 106 -18.04 -8.24 13.96
C ASN A 106 -18.59 -6.85 13.63
N ASN A 107 -18.58 -5.95 14.61
CA ASN A 107 -19.04 -4.56 14.46
C ASN A 107 -17.90 -3.56 14.16
N SER A 108 -16.63 -3.99 14.11
CA SER A 108 -15.51 -3.06 13.84
C SER A 108 -15.32 -2.79 12.35
N LEU A 109 -15.14 -1.52 12.00
CA LEU A 109 -14.85 -1.07 10.64
C LEU A 109 -13.37 -1.29 10.30
N GLU A 110 -13.02 -2.51 9.88
CA GLU A 110 -11.70 -2.86 9.36
C GLU A 110 -11.49 -2.30 7.93
N LEU A 111 -10.24 -2.03 7.54
CA LEU A 111 -9.88 -1.60 6.17
C LEU A 111 -10.21 -2.65 5.12
N PHE A 112 -9.97 -3.92 5.48
CA PHE A 112 -10.27 -5.10 4.68
C PHE A 112 -10.29 -6.34 5.59
N ARG A 113 -10.94 -7.41 5.14
CA ARG A 113 -10.90 -8.71 5.83
C ARG A 113 -9.65 -9.48 5.39
N PRO A 114 -8.90 -10.11 6.31
CA PRO A 114 -7.78 -10.97 5.94
C PRO A 114 -8.18 -12.11 4.99
N GLY A 115 -9.42 -12.62 5.11
CA GLY A 115 -9.97 -13.62 4.19
C GLY A 115 -10.12 -13.09 2.76
N ASP A 116 -10.68 -11.89 2.59
CA ASP A 116 -10.81 -11.24 1.28
C ASP A 116 -9.43 -10.95 0.67
N LEU A 117 -8.47 -10.51 1.49
CA LEU A 117 -7.07 -10.31 1.07
C LEU A 117 -6.43 -11.63 0.64
N ASN A 118 -6.65 -12.72 1.37
CA ASN A 118 -6.12 -14.02 0.98
C ASN A 118 -6.76 -14.54 -0.32
N GLN A 119 -8.07 -14.35 -0.47
CA GLN A 119 -8.81 -14.75 -1.66
C GLN A 119 -8.32 -14.02 -2.90
N ILE A 120 -8.19 -12.69 -2.84
CA ILE A 120 -7.73 -11.91 -4.00
C ILE A 120 -6.28 -12.26 -4.37
N MET A 121 -5.42 -12.48 -3.37
CA MET A 121 -4.04 -12.91 -3.64
C MET A 121 -3.97 -14.32 -4.21
N THR A 122 -4.92 -15.20 -3.86
CA THR A 122 -5.02 -16.53 -4.46
C THR A 122 -5.36 -16.44 -5.96
N GLU A 123 -6.29 -15.56 -6.35
CA GLU A 123 -6.59 -15.33 -7.77
C GLU A 123 -5.39 -14.75 -8.52
N TYR A 124 -4.66 -13.81 -7.90
CA TYR A 124 -3.42 -13.31 -8.50
C TYR A 124 -2.35 -14.38 -8.67
N VAL A 125 -2.13 -15.24 -7.67
CA VAL A 125 -1.15 -16.33 -7.80
C VAL A 125 -1.51 -17.25 -8.97
N LYS A 126 -2.79 -17.57 -9.18
CA LYS A 126 -3.23 -18.36 -10.34
C LYS A 126 -2.87 -17.68 -11.67
N LEU A 127 -3.14 -16.37 -11.79
CA LEU A 127 -2.82 -15.59 -13.00
C LEU A 127 -1.31 -15.55 -13.27
N TYR A 128 -0.52 -15.25 -12.24
CA TYR A 128 0.94 -15.22 -12.34
C TYR A 128 1.50 -16.58 -12.74
N ASN A 129 1.01 -17.66 -12.11
CA ASN A 129 1.40 -19.02 -12.48
C ASN A 129 1.02 -19.35 -13.92
N GLY A 130 -0.13 -18.89 -14.40
CA GLY A 130 -0.55 -19.04 -15.79
C GLY A 130 0.45 -18.39 -16.77
N GLU A 131 0.81 -17.13 -16.54
CA GLU A 131 1.79 -16.42 -17.37
C GLU A 131 3.21 -17.00 -17.27
N ILE A 132 3.64 -17.40 -16.06
CA ILE A 132 4.93 -18.06 -15.87
C ILE A 132 4.99 -19.38 -16.65
N ARG A 133 3.91 -20.17 -16.66
CA ARG A 133 3.84 -21.41 -17.46
C ARG A 133 3.91 -21.13 -18.96
N LYS A 134 3.24 -20.07 -19.44
CA LYS A 134 3.34 -19.65 -20.85
C LYS A 134 4.79 -19.30 -21.21
N LEU A 135 5.44 -18.47 -20.41
CA LEU A 135 6.85 -18.08 -20.60
C LEU A 135 7.79 -19.29 -20.59
N ILE A 136 7.58 -20.25 -19.70
CA ILE A 136 8.38 -21.49 -19.66
C ILE A 136 8.11 -22.36 -20.90
N SER A 137 6.87 -22.47 -21.37
CA SER A 137 6.52 -23.26 -22.57
C SER A 137 7.08 -22.68 -23.88
N GLU A 138 7.42 -21.39 -23.90
CA GLU A 138 8.10 -20.74 -25.03
C GLU A 138 9.57 -21.18 -25.17
N VAL A 139 10.15 -21.78 -24.12
CA VAL A 139 11.50 -22.36 -24.15
C VAL A 139 11.47 -23.65 -24.97
N LYS A 140 12.08 -23.64 -26.16
CA LYS A 140 12.21 -24.84 -27.00
C LYS A 140 13.43 -25.66 -26.56
N PRO A 141 13.27 -26.94 -26.16
CA PRO A 141 14.42 -27.81 -25.92
C PRO A 141 15.16 -28.06 -27.23
N GLY A 142 16.47 -27.79 -27.28
CA GLY A 142 17.36 -28.20 -28.38
C GLY A 142 17.71 -27.18 -29.46
N LYS A 143 17.41 -25.88 -29.28
CA LYS A 143 18.04 -24.78 -30.05
C LYS A 143 18.42 -23.65 -29.10
N GLU A 144 19.65 -23.70 -28.59
CA GLU A 144 20.21 -22.71 -27.67
C GLU A 144 20.34 -21.35 -28.35
N ASN A 145 19.40 -20.45 -28.05
CA ASN A 145 19.67 -19.02 -28.01
C ASN A 145 19.73 -18.65 -26.52
N ASP A 146 20.91 -18.71 -25.90
CA ASP A 146 21.13 -18.36 -24.49
C ASP A 146 20.47 -17.03 -24.11
N ASP A 147 20.46 -16.08 -25.05
CA ASP A 147 19.82 -14.77 -24.87
C ASP A 147 18.29 -14.83 -24.72
N GLN A 148 17.61 -15.77 -25.38
CA GLN A 148 16.16 -15.94 -25.23
C GLN A 148 15.81 -16.54 -23.88
N ASN A 149 16.54 -17.57 -23.45
CA ASN A 149 16.35 -18.20 -22.14
C ASN A 149 16.64 -17.20 -20.99
N ARG A 150 17.72 -16.41 -21.11
CA ARG A 150 18.03 -15.32 -20.16
C ARG A 150 16.89 -14.30 -20.06
N LYS A 151 16.30 -13.89 -21.18
CA LYS A 151 15.15 -12.97 -21.21
C LYS A 151 13.92 -13.56 -20.54
N ILE A 152 13.60 -14.82 -20.81
CA ILE A 152 12.47 -15.54 -20.20
C ILE A 152 12.67 -15.65 -18.69
N ASN A 153 13.88 -16.01 -18.23
CA ASN A 153 14.21 -16.08 -16.82
C ASN A 153 14.12 -14.73 -16.12
N ALA A 154 14.60 -13.66 -16.75
CA ALA A 154 14.46 -12.29 -16.23
C ALA A 154 12.98 -11.90 -16.07
N LYS A 155 12.13 -12.23 -17.06
CA LYS A 155 10.68 -12.00 -17.01
C LYS A 155 10.00 -12.78 -15.88
N THR A 156 10.34 -14.06 -15.73
CA THR A 156 9.82 -14.92 -14.65
C THR A 156 10.22 -14.40 -13.27
N LYS A 157 11.49 -13.99 -13.09
CA LYS A 157 11.96 -13.36 -11.85
C LYS A 157 11.23 -12.04 -11.57
N LEU A 158 10.91 -11.26 -12.60
CA LEU A 158 10.18 -10.00 -12.47
C LEU A 158 8.72 -10.22 -12.03
N LEU A 159 8.02 -11.20 -12.62
CA LEU A 159 6.68 -11.60 -12.17
C LEU A 159 6.69 -12.05 -10.71
N LYS A 160 7.68 -12.86 -10.30
CA LYS A 160 7.79 -13.27 -8.89
C LYS A 160 7.93 -12.06 -7.96
N LYS A 161 8.70 -11.04 -8.34
CA LYS A 161 8.85 -9.79 -7.57
C LYS A 161 7.57 -8.97 -7.50
N SER A 162 6.84 -8.85 -8.61
CA SER A 162 5.64 -8.00 -8.66
C SER A 162 4.50 -8.57 -7.81
N LEU A 163 4.51 -9.87 -7.48
CA LEU A 163 3.51 -10.48 -6.60
C LEU A 163 3.50 -9.87 -5.18
N TYR A 164 4.67 -9.56 -4.60
CA TYR A 164 4.73 -8.85 -3.32
C TYR A 164 4.27 -7.39 -3.45
N LEU A 165 4.62 -6.71 -4.55
CA LEU A 165 4.15 -5.35 -4.81
C LEU A 165 2.63 -5.31 -4.97
N LYS A 166 2.04 -6.36 -5.52
CA LYS A 166 0.59 -6.54 -5.58
C LYS A 166 -0.02 -6.74 -4.19
N LEU A 167 0.60 -7.55 -3.33
CA LEU A 167 0.15 -7.68 -1.95
C LEU A 167 0.15 -6.33 -1.22
N ILE A 168 1.27 -5.60 -1.26
CA ILE A 168 1.43 -4.26 -0.67
C ILE A 168 0.37 -3.30 -1.21
N SER A 169 0.17 -3.29 -2.54
CA SER A 169 -0.80 -2.38 -3.13
C SER A 169 -2.21 -2.67 -2.62
N LYS A 170 -2.64 -3.94 -2.56
CA LYS A 170 -3.95 -4.32 -2.02
C LYS A 170 -4.12 -3.95 -0.55
N VAL A 171 -3.07 -4.08 0.27
CA VAL A 171 -3.07 -3.65 1.67
C VAL A 171 -3.27 -2.14 1.80
N TYR A 172 -2.74 -1.35 0.86
CA TYR A 172 -2.93 0.11 0.84
C TYR A 172 -4.22 0.56 0.15
N SER A 173 -4.74 -0.22 -0.79
CA SER A 173 -5.93 0.12 -1.60
C SER A 173 -7.23 -0.04 -0.80
N ASN A 174 -7.72 1.06 -0.24
CA ASN A 174 -9.05 1.13 0.36
C ASN A 174 -9.70 2.51 0.12
N HIS A 175 -11.03 2.55 0.14
CA HIS A 175 -11.84 3.77 -0.03
C HIS A 175 -12.71 4.04 1.21
N CYS A 176 -12.29 3.52 2.36
CA CYS A 176 -13.07 3.56 3.59
C CYS A 176 -13.06 4.99 4.14
N LEU A 177 -14.22 5.65 4.23
CA LEU A 177 -14.35 6.89 4.97
C LEU A 177 -14.27 6.58 6.47
N LEU A 178 -13.30 7.20 7.15
CA LEU A 178 -13.01 6.95 8.56
C LEU A 178 -13.12 8.25 9.37
N PRO A 179 -13.55 8.19 10.63
CA PRO A 179 -13.71 9.37 11.46
C PRO A 179 -12.40 9.84 12.11
N PHE A 180 -11.35 9.01 12.10
CA PHE A 180 -10.06 9.23 12.75
C PHE A 180 -8.88 9.34 11.78
N GLU A 181 -9.15 9.33 10.47
CA GLU A 181 -8.18 9.47 9.37
C GLU A 181 -8.89 10.12 8.18
N CYS A 182 -8.35 11.22 7.64
CA CYS A 182 -9.01 12.00 6.60
C CYS A 182 -8.44 11.75 5.19
N PHE A 183 -7.55 10.77 4.98
CA PHE A 183 -6.92 10.56 3.65
C PHE A 183 -7.92 10.20 2.54
N ASN A 184 -8.96 9.44 2.88
CA ASN A 184 -10.03 9.03 1.95
C ASN A 184 -11.17 10.05 1.87
N HIS A 185 -11.16 11.13 2.65
CA HIS A 185 -12.18 12.18 2.55
C HIS A 185 -11.92 12.99 1.29
N PRO A 186 -12.92 13.18 0.40
CA PRO A 186 -12.71 13.95 -0.82
C PRO A 186 -12.41 15.42 -0.52
N ILE A 187 -11.31 15.91 -1.08
CA ILE A 187 -10.94 17.34 -1.03
C ILE A 187 -11.65 18.09 -2.16
N ILE A 188 -11.89 17.42 -3.29
CA ILE A 188 -12.66 17.95 -4.42
C ILE A 188 -13.85 17.02 -4.73
N HIS A 189 -15.03 17.61 -4.89
CA HIS A 189 -16.16 17.00 -5.57
C HIS A 189 -16.17 17.46 -7.03
N PHE A 190 -15.82 16.55 -7.94
CA PHE A 190 -15.67 16.85 -9.37
C PHE A 190 -16.91 16.40 -10.13
N ILE A 191 -17.75 17.36 -10.49
CA ILE A 191 -19.03 17.16 -11.16
C ILE A 191 -18.82 17.20 -12.67
N VAL A 192 -19.12 16.11 -13.35
CA VAL A 192 -18.84 15.93 -14.78
C VAL A 192 -20.14 16.04 -15.58
N LEU A 193 -20.15 16.96 -16.55
CA LEU A 193 -21.29 17.32 -17.37
C LEU A 193 -20.94 17.25 -18.86
N THR A 194 -21.96 17.24 -19.71
CA THR A 194 -21.89 17.40 -21.17
C THR A 194 -22.75 18.58 -21.62
N SER A 195 -22.65 18.96 -22.90
CA SER A 195 -23.51 19.96 -23.55
C SER A 195 -25.02 19.66 -23.45
N SER A 196 -25.39 18.39 -23.28
CA SER A 196 -26.79 17.96 -23.17
C SER A 196 -27.38 18.11 -21.76
N ASP A 197 -26.57 18.44 -20.75
CA ASP A 197 -27.05 18.57 -19.38
C ASP A 197 -27.80 19.90 -19.17
N SER A 198 -29.03 19.80 -18.68
CA SER A 198 -29.84 20.97 -18.35
C SER A 198 -29.49 21.53 -16.96
N VAL A 199 -29.97 22.75 -16.70
CA VAL A 199 -29.84 23.40 -15.39
C VAL A 199 -30.52 22.59 -14.29
N GLU A 200 -31.65 21.93 -14.59
CA GLU A 200 -32.35 21.04 -13.67
C GLU A 200 -31.48 19.84 -13.30
N THR A 201 -30.79 19.23 -14.27
CA THR A 201 -29.86 18.12 -14.04
C THR A 201 -28.74 18.53 -13.08
N ILE A 202 -28.16 19.72 -13.27
CA ILE A 202 -27.11 20.25 -12.38
C ILE A 202 -27.62 20.37 -10.94
N ASN A 203 -28.80 20.96 -10.75
CA ASN A 203 -29.39 21.14 -9.42
C ASN A 203 -29.79 19.81 -8.76
N GLN A 204 -30.26 18.84 -9.55
CA GLN A 204 -30.57 17.49 -9.09
C GLN A 204 -29.30 16.76 -8.60
N ILE A 205 -28.22 16.80 -9.38
CA ILE A 205 -26.93 16.20 -8.99
C ILE A 205 -26.42 16.78 -7.68
N LEU A 206 -26.44 18.11 -7.54
CA LEU A 206 -26.02 18.78 -6.30
C LEU A 206 -26.93 18.41 -5.11
N ALA A 207 -28.25 18.26 -5.33
CA ALA A 207 -29.20 17.88 -4.28
C ALA A 207 -29.00 16.45 -3.81
N GLN A 208 -28.90 15.50 -4.73
CA GLN A 208 -28.74 14.07 -4.45
C GLN A 208 -27.44 13.78 -3.68
N ASN A 209 -26.39 14.57 -3.94
CA ASN A 209 -25.08 14.42 -3.30
C ASN A 209 -24.90 15.29 -2.05
N ASN A 210 -25.94 15.97 -1.56
CA ASN A 210 -25.86 16.90 -0.42
C ASN A 210 -24.84 18.04 -0.59
N LEU A 211 -24.62 18.51 -1.82
CA LEU A 211 -23.67 19.58 -2.18
C LEU A 211 -24.35 20.94 -2.42
N ASN A 212 -25.65 21.06 -2.13
CA ASN A 212 -26.40 22.32 -2.24
C ASN A 212 -26.10 23.29 -1.08
N ARG A 213 -24.93 23.93 -1.11
CA ARG A 213 -24.48 24.90 -0.09
C ARG A 213 -25.34 26.17 -0.02
N LYS A 214 -26.12 26.45 -1.07
CA LYS A 214 -26.98 27.65 -1.19
C LYS A 214 -28.38 27.56 -0.57
N LYS A 215 -28.75 26.46 0.09
CA LYS A 215 -30.09 26.33 0.72
C LYS A 215 -30.41 27.45 1.72
N HIS A 216 -29.40 28.10 2.30
CA HIS A 216 -29.61 29.15 3.30
C HIS A 216 -29.87 30.56 2.75
N LEU A 217 -29.68 30.81 1.44
CA LEU A 217 -29.71 32.18 0.86
C LEU A 217 -30.92 32.48 -0.03
N LEU A 218 -31.74 31.49 -0.40
CA LEU A 218 -32.80 31.66 -1.42
C LEU A 218 -34.21 31.19 -1.01
N LEU A 219 -34.41 30.72 0.23
CA LEU A 219 -35.76 30.43 0.72
C LEU A 219 -36.35 31.69 1.36
N SER A 220 -37.29 32.33 0.65
CA SER A 220 -38.23 33.25 1.28
C SER A 220 -39.03 32.51 2.37
N PRO A 221 -39.46 33.20 3.45
CA PRO A 221 -40.17 32.58 4.57
C PRO A 221 -41.42 31.79 4.16
N ASP A 222 -42.04 32.16 3.04
CA ASP A 222 -43.36 31.69 2.61
C ASP A 222 -43.36 30.28 1.98
N LEU A 223 -42.20 29.75 1.56
CA LEU A 223 -42.12 28.41 0.96
C LEU A 223 -41.91 27.28 1.99
N ARG A 224 -41.71 27.61 3.27
CA ARG A 224 -41.63 26.61 4.36
C ARG A 224 -42.96 25.90 4.63
N ALA A 225 -44.08 26.42 4.14
CA ALA A 225 -45.41 25.92 4.44
C ALA A 225 -45.89 24.77 3.52
N ASN A 226 -45.26 24.55 2.37
CA ASN A 226 -45.75 23.59 1.36
C ASN A 226 -45.02 22.22 1.35
N ASP A 227 -44.08 21.98 2.27
CA ASP A 227 -43.35 20.70 2.38
C ASP A 227 -44.20 19.51 2.90
N SER A 228 -45.52 19.68 3.04
CA SER A 228 -46.44 18.61 3.46
C SER A 228 -46.79 17.62 2.34
N GLN A 229 -46.30 17.83 1.11
CA GLN A 229 -46.52 16.93 -0.05
C GLN A 229 -45.25 16.58 -0.83
N ALA A 230 -44.07 16.65 -0.20
CA ALA A 230 -42.89 16.02 -0.79
C ALA A 230 -43.00 14.49 -0.65
N ILE A 231 -42.84 13.78 -1.78
CA ILE A 231 -42.68 12.32 -1.86
C ILE A 231 -41.77 11.88 -0.69
N PRO A 232 -42.15 10.87 0.12
CA PRO A 232 -41.32 10.47 1.24
C PRO A 232 -39.96 10.07 0.68
N PRO A 233 -38.86 10.72 1.09
CA PRO A 233 -37.54 10.37 0.60
C PRO A 233 -37.26 8.92 1.01
N ASP A 234 -36.79 8.11 0.06
CA ASP A 234 -36.12 6.83 0.31
C ASP A 234 -35.23 6.95 1.56
N PRO A 235 -35.09 5.89 2.39
CA PRO A 235 -34.51 5.99 3.73
C PRO A 235 -33.17 6.73 3.64
N LYS A 236 -33.17 8.00 4.04
CA LYS A 236 -32.06 8.90 3.79
C LYS A 236 -30.82 8.28 4.41
N VAL A 237 -29.85 7.93 3.57
CA VAL A 237 -28.51 7.56 4.01
C VAL A 237 -28.01 8.71 4.90
N GLU A 238 -27.95 8.46 6.20
CA GLU A 238 -27.57 9.47 7.18
C GLU A 238 -26.08 9.77 7.01
N ILE A 239 -25.74 11.03 6.79
CA ILE A 239 -24.35 11.45 6.64
C ILE A 239 -23.71 11.41 8.03
N PRO A 240 -22.60 10.68 8.22
CA PRO A 240 -21.93 10.64 9.51
C PRO A 240 -21.48 12.03 9.98
N SER A 241 -21.58 12.30 11.29
CA SER A 241 -21.27 13.60 11.92
C SER A 241 -19.83 14.08 11.74
N PHE A 242 -18.91 13.19 11.36
CA PHE A 242 -17.51 13.50 11.06
C PHE A 242 -17.30 14.01 9.62
N LEU A 243 -18.34 14.04 8.79
CA LEU A 243 -18.33 14.60 7.43
C LEU A 243 -19.28 15.79 7.35
N ASP A 244 -18.80 16.92 6.82
CA ASP A 244 -19.63 18.06 6.47
C ASP A 244 -19.52 18.36 4.97
N LEU A 245 -20.51 17.88 4.21
CA LEU A 245 -20.58 18.10 2.76
C LEU A 245 -21.13 19.50 2.40
N GLN A 246 -21.75 20.18 3.36
CA GLN A 246 -22.42 21.46 3.14
C GLN A 246 -21.49 22.66 3.42
N SER A 247 -20.40 22.44 4.15
CA SER A 247 -19.40 23.47 4.42
C SER A 247 -18.43 23.69 3.25
N ASP A 248 -18.16 24.97 2.94
CA ASP A 248 -17.06 25.38 2.06
C ASP A 248 -15.67 25.22 2.70
N ASP A 249 -15.61 24.82 3.98
CA ASP A 249 -14.36 24.57 4.69
C ASP A 249 -13.80 23.18 4.44
N ASP A 250 -14.66 22.19 4.24
CA ASP A 250 -14.27 20.78 4.24
C ASP A 250 -13.89 20.23 2.85
N SER A 251 -14.44 20.80 1.78
CA SER A 251 -14.15 20.37 0.41
C SER A 251 -14.49 21.45 -0.62
N LEU A 252 -13.90 21.34 -1.81
CA LEU A 252 -14.15 22.20 -2.95
C LEU A 252 -15.08 21.51 -3.96
N ILE A 253 -16.08 22.22 -4.46
CA ILE A 253 -16.87 21.76 -5.61
C ILE A 253 -16.22 22.31 -6.88
N CYS A 254 -15.99 21.44 -7.86
CA CYS A 254 -15.44 21.80 -9.17
C CYS A 254 -16.25 21.11 -10.27
N PHE A 255 -16.49 21.81 -11.37
CA PHE A 255 -17.21 21.28 -12.53
C PHE A 255 -16.23 20.93 -13.66
N LEU A 256 -16.58 19.91 -14.44
CA LEU A 256 -15.94 19.55 -15.69
C LEU A 256 -17.00 19.46 -16.77
N VAL A 257 -16.79 20.16 -17.87
CA VAL A 257 -17.63 20.00 -19.07
C VAL A 257 -16.84 19.22 -20.12
N LEU A 258 -17.38 18.09 -20.56
CA LEU A 258 -16.83 17.28 -21.64
C LEU A 258 -17.25 17.87 -22.98
N VAL A 259 -16.27 18.12 -23.85
CA VAL A 259 -16.48 18.61 -25.21
C VAL A 259 -16.15 17.50 -26.19
N ASP A 260 -17.14 17.13 -27.00
CA ASP A 260 -16.99 16.20 -28.12
C ASP A 260 -16.49 16.96 -29.36
N LYS A 261 -15.19 16.87 -29.64
CA LYS A 261 -14.60 17.53 -30.82
C LYS A 261 -15.08 16.95 -32.16
N SER A 262 -15.76 15.80 -32.15
CA SER A 262 -16.36 15.23 -33.35
C SER A 262 -17.73 15.84 -33.71
N LYS A 263 -18.36 16.58 -32.78
CA LYS A 263 -19.65 17.24 -32.98
C LYS A 263 -19.47 18.74 -33.23
N GLU A 264 -19.94 19.22 -34.38
CA GLU A 264 -19.91 20.64 -34.71
C GLU A 264 -20.85 21.43 -33.78
N GLY A 265 -20.37 22.57 -33.23
CA GLY A 265 -21.14 23.43 -32.32
C GLY A 265 -21.14 23.00 -30.84
N ASP A 266 -20.66 21.80 -30.51
CA ASP A 266 -20.66 21.27 -29.13
C ASP A 266 -19.79 22.12 -28.17
N GLU A 267 -18.67 22.63 -28.66
CA GLU A 267 -17.77 23.51 -27.89
C GLU A 267 -18.47 24.80 -27.44
N ALA A 268 -19.28 25.40 -28.30
CA ALA A 268 -20.03 26.62 -27.96
C ALA A 268 -21.11 26.34 -26.90
N GLN A 269 -21.84 25.23 -27.02
CA GLN A 269 -22.83 24.80 -26.02
C GLN A 269 -22.19 24.52 -24.66
N CYS A 270 -21.02 23.87 -24.65
CA CYS A 270 -20.26 23.62 -23.44
C CYS A 270 -19.79 24.93 -22.77
N ASP A 271 -19.41 25.94 -23.56
CA ASP A 271 -19.03 27.26 -23.05
C ASP A 271 -20.21 28.02 -22.41
N GLU A 272 -21.43 27.81 -22.89
CA GLU A 272 -22.65 28.34 -22.25
C GLU A 272 -22.87 27.71 -20.86
N ILE A 273 -22.78 26.38 -20.74
CA ILE A 273 -22.89 25.68 -19.44
C ILE A 273 -21.79 26.15 -18.48
N LYS A 274 -20.55 26.25 -18.97
CA LYS A 274 -19.41 26.75 -18.18
C LYS A 274 -19.65 28.17 -17.68
N SER A 275 -20.19 29.05 -18.53
CA SER A 275 -20.54 30.42 -18.16
C SER A 275 -21.68 30.46 -17.14
N TYR A 276 -22.69 29.61 -17.30
CA TYR A 276 -23.78 29.44 -16.35
C TYR A 276 -23.25 29.01 -14.97
N VAL A 277 -22.40 27.98 -14.89
CA VAL A 277 -21.86 27.47 -13.63
C VAL A 277 -21.04 28.55 -12.91
N LYS A 278 -20.15 29.23 -13.63
CA LYS A 278 -19.31 30.29 -13.07
C LYS A 278 -20.15 31.46 -12.56
N LYS A 279 -21.19 31.86 -13.29
CA LYS A 279 -22.05 33.00 -12.93
C LYS A 279 -22.98 32.69 -11.76
N ASN A 280 -23.57 31.50 -11.73
CA ASN A 280 -24.63 31.16 -10.77
C ASN A 280 -24.11 30.47 -9.52
N PHE A 281 -23.05 29.68 -9.59
CA PHE A 281 -22.53 28.94 -8.43
C PHE A 281 -21.18 29.44 -7.93
N TYR A 282 -20.41 30.17 -8.76
CA TYR A 282 -19.05 30.63 -8.45
C TYR A 282 -18.03 29.50 -8.21
N TYR A 283 -18.36 28.28 -8.65
CA TYR A 283 -17.44 27.16 -8.60
C TYR A 283 -16.48 27.15 -9.81
N PRO A 284 -15.23 26.68 -9.63
CA PRO A 284 -14.33 26.45 -10.75
C PRO A 284 -14.93 25.47 -11.76
N CYS A 285 -14.79 25.77 -13.05
CA CYS A 285 -15.31 24.94 -14.13
C CYS A 285 -14.24 24.75 -15.20
N LEU A 286 -13.78 23.50 -15.35
CA LEU A 286 -12.80 23.05 -16.33
C LEU A 286 -13.49 22.51 -17.58
N THR A 287 -12.71 22.32 -18.64
CA THR A 287 -13.18 21.74 -19.91
C THR A 287 -12.23 20.62 -20.32
N LEU A 288 -12.77 19.47 -20.71
CA LEU A 288 -12.00 18.37 -21.27
C LEU A 288 -12.45 18.10 -22.70
N LYS A 289 -11.55 18.35 -23.66
CA LYS A 289 -11.80 18.14 -25.09
C LYS A 289 -11.35 16.73 -25.48
N LEU A 290 -12.26 15.96 -26.07
CA LEU A 290 -12.06 14.56 -26.44
C LEU A 290 -12.48 14.32 -27.90
N LYS A 291 -12.03 13.21 -28.49
CA LYS A 291 -12.28 12.83 -29.90
C LYS A 291 -11.75 13.85 -30.92
N ASP A 292 -10.56 14.37 -30.69
CA ASP A 292 -9.91 15.23 -31.68
C ASP A 292 -9.48 14.40 -32.90
N GLN A 293 -10.13 14.60 -34.05
CA GLN A 293 -9.92 13.82 -35.28
C GLN A 293 -8.56 14.07 -35.96
N LYS A 294 -7.73 14.99 -35.45
CA LYS A 294 -6.46 15.38 -36.08
C LYS A 294 -5.35 14.33 -35.96
N ASP A 295 -5.51 13.30 -35.13
CA ASP A 295 -4.53 12.22 -34.99
C ASP A 295 -5.22 10.88 -34.67
N SER A 296 -5.09 9.90 -35.56
CA SER A 296 -5.73 8.58 -35.44
C SER A 296 -4.84 7.51 -34.79
N ALA A 297 -3.59 7.85 -34.45
CA ALA A 297 -2.67 6.90 -33.85
C ALA A 297 -3.07 6.59 -32.39
N PRO A 298 -3.30 5.31 -32.05
CA PRO A 298 -3.62 4.93 -30.69
C PRO A 298 -2.42 5.21 -29.77
N PHE A 299 -2.70 5.73 -28.58
CA PHE A 299 -1.68 5.96 -27.57
C PHE A 299 -1.13 4.62 -27.07
N THR A 300 0.13 4.34 -27.39
CA THR A 300 0.81 3.06 -27.06
C THR A 300 1.29 2.95 -25.61
N GLY A 301 1.15 4.01 -24.81
CA GLY A 301 1.66 4.08 -23.43
C GLY A 301 0.69 3.65 -22.33
N MET A 302 -0.58 3.33 -22.67
CA MET A 302 -1.56 2.78 -21.73
C MET A 302 -2.09 1.45 -22.24
N TYR A 303 -2.25 0.51 -21.31
CA TYR A 303 -2.77 -0.84 -21.45
C TYR A 303 -3.58 -1.07 -22.74
N HIS A 304 -2.90 -1.61 -23.75
CA HIS A 304 -3.56 -2.36 -24.78
C HIS A 304 -3.78 -3.77 -24.26
N ASN A 305 -5.03 -4.19 -24.12
CA ASN A 305 -5.37 -5.55 -24.48
C ASN A 305 -6.65 -5.52 -25.32
N THR A 306 -6.44 -5.58 -26.63
CA THR A 306 -7.42 -6.05 -27.59
C THR A 306 -7.41 -7.58 -27.52
N ASP A 307 -8.57 -8.17 -27.20
CA ASP A 307 -8.97 -9.54 -27.58
C ASP A 307 -8.94 -10.73 -26.59
N SER A 308 -8.71 -10.57 -25.29
CA SER A 308 -9.12 -11.64 -24.36
C SER A 308 -9.41 -11.18 -22.94
N CYS A 309 -10.21 -11.97 -22.22
CA CYS A 309 -10.42 -11.87 -20.77
C CYS A 309 -9.14 -12.18 -19.96
N ASP A 310 -7.98 -12.32 -20.60
CA ASP A 310 -6.73 -12.70 -19.96
C ASP A 310 -5.91 -11.46 -19.60
N ILE A 311 -5.60 -11.32 -18.31
CA ILE A 311 -4.63 -10.35 -17.82
C ILE A 311 -3.25 -10.75 -18.37
N ASN A 312 -2.59 -9.84 -19.09
CA ASN A 312 -1.30 -10.12 -19.74
C ASN A 312 -0.10 -9.78 -18.84
N TYR A 313 1.10 -10.17 -19.28
CA TYR A 313 2.36 -9.93 -18.57
C TYR A 313 2.53 -8.49 -18.05
N GLU A 314 2.32 -7.46 -18.88
CA GLU A 314 2.50 -6.06 -18.50
C GLU A 314 1.49 -5.58 -17.44
N GLU A 315 0.26 -6.10 -17.49
CA GLU A 315 -0.76 -5.79 -16.48
C GLU A 315 -0.48 -6.47 -15.13
N LEU A 316 0.06 -7.70 -15.15
CA LEU A 316 0.52 -8.37 -13.93
C LEU A 316 1.74 -7.70 -13.29
N LEU A 317 2.56 -7.01 -14.08
CA LEU A 317 3.60 -6.20 -13.50
C LEU A 317 2.96 -5.12 -12.63
N GLN A 318 2.00 -4.36 -13.15
CA GLN A 318 1.50 -3.16 -12.49
C GLN A 318 0.86 -3.45 -11.12
N PRO A 319 1.19 -2.68 -10.07
CA PRO A 319 0.69 -2.94 -8.72
C PRO A 319 -0.81 -2.66 -8.58
N GLY A 320 -1.46 -1.93 -9.50
CA GLY A 320 -2.92 -1.74 -9.49
C GLY A 320 -3.43 -0.99 -8.25
N ILE A 321 -2.97 0.25 -8.08
CA ILE A 321 -3.05 1.02 -6.81
C ILE A 321 -4.47 1.43 -6.42
N PHE A 322 -5.37 1.59 -7.40
CA PHE A 322 -6.62 2.30 -7.14
C PHE A 322 -7.83 1.40 -6.93
N LYS A 323 -7.75 0.10 -7.21
CA LYS A 323 -8.85 -0.87 -7.00
C LYS A 323 -8.82 -1.45 -5.59
N SER A 324 -9.91 -1.27 -4.86
CA SER A 324 -10.07 -1.89 -3.54
C SER A 324 -10.22 -3.40 -3.68
N ILE A 325 -9.89 -4.14 -2.62
CA ILE A 325 -9.99 -5.61 -2.60
C ILE A 325 -11.41 -6.06 -2.97
N SER A 326 -12.45 -5.46 -2.38
CA SER A 326 -13.84 -5.86 -2.65
C SER A 326 -14.27 -5.61 -4.09
N GLU A 327 -13.83 -4.49 -4.67
CA GLU A 327 -14.19 -4.13 -6.05
C GLU A 327 -13.59 -5.11 -7.06
N GLU A 328 -12.32 -5.45 -6.86
CA GLU A 328 -11.61 -6.38 -7.74
C GLU A 328 -12.08 -7.84 -7.54
N LEU A 329 -12.44 -8.24 -6.32
CA LEU A 329 -13.11 -9.52 -6.10
C LEU A 329 -14.46 -9.62 -6.83
N MET A 330 -15.23 -8.54 -6.89
CA MET A 330 -16.48 -8.52 -7.68
C MET A 330 -16.18 -8.69 -9.17
N GLU A 331 -15.13 -8.02 -9.69
CA GLU A 331 -14.70 -8.20 -11.09
C GLU A 331 -14.31 -9.66 -11.39
N PHE A 332 -13.59 -10.32 -10.47
CA PHE A 332 -13.25 -11.74 -10.62
C PHE A 332 -14.47 -12.67 -10.59
N GLN A 333 -15.46 -12.37 -9.74
CA GLN A 333 -16.64 -13.21 -9.56
C GLN A 333 -17.64 -13.12 -10.72
N TYR A 334 -17.90 -11.90 -11.21
CA TYR A 334 -18.92 -11.66 -12.22
C TYR A 334 -18.36 -11.55 -13.64
N GLY A 335 -17.03 -11.46 -13.79
CA GLY A 335 -16.36 -11.24 -15.07
C GLY A 335 -16.63 -9.83 -15.62
N ARG A 336 -15.83 -9.39 -16.60
CA ARG A 336 -16.25 -8.26 -17.45
C ARG A 336 -17.36 -8.76 -18.40
N PRO A 337 -18.38 -7.94 -18.70
CA PRO A 337 -19.39 -8.31 -19.69
C PRO A 337 -18.71 -8.76 -20.98
N LYS A 338 -18.98 -9.99 -21.44
CA LYS A 338 -18.43 -10.56 -22.68
C LYS A 338 -19.06 -9.98 -23.95
N ASP A 339 -20.00 -9.04 -23.82
CA ASP A 339 -20.69 -8.46 -24.97
C ASP A 339 -19.72 -7.60 -25.80
N ASP A 340 -19.54 -7.99 -27.07
CA ASP A 340 -18.69 -7.35 -28.08
C ASP A 340 -18.90 -5.82 -28.25
N LYS A 341 -19.96 -5.24 -27.66
CA LYS A 341 -20.26 -3.81 -27.69
C LYS A 341 -19.40 -2.95 -26.75
N ASN A 342 -18.78 -3.54 -25.71
CA ASN A 342 -17.94 -2.82 -24.72
C ASN A 342 -16.45 -3.16 -24.87
N LYS A 343 -15.94 -3.32 -26.10
CA LYS A 343 -14.49 -3.40 -26.32
C LYS A 343 -13.87 -2.04 -25.97
N MET A 344 -12.98 -2.01 -24.98
CA MET A 344 -12.33 -0.78 -24.53
C MET A 344 -11.58 -0.14 -25.70
N ILE A 345 -11.96 1.09 -26.08
CA ILE A 345 -11.39 1.77 -27.24
C ILE A 345 -10.12 2.51 -26.75
N PRO A 346 -8.96 2.27 -27.36
CA PRO A 346 -7.73 2.93 -26.95
C PRO A 346 -7.83 4.45 -27.16
N PHE A 347 -7.29 5.21 -26.21
CA PHE A 347 -7.20 6.67 -26.34
C PHE A 347 -6.32 7.05 -27.53
N SER A 348 -6.67 8.15 -28.21
CA SER A 348 -5.70 8.84 -29.06
C SER A 348 -4.61 9.47 -28.19
N THR A 349 -3.43 9.71 -28.75
CA THR A 349 -2.35 10.40 -28.04
C THR A 349 -2.78 11.80 -27.59
N ASN A 350 -3.62 12.48 -28.38
CA ASN A 350 -4.15 13.80 -28.03
C ASN A 350 -5.14 13.72 -26.86
N ASP A 351 -6.07 12.77 -26.87
CA ASP A 351 -7.03 12.59 -25.77
C ASP A 351 -6.30 12.25 -24.46
N HIS A 352 -5.30 11.37 -24.52
CA HIS A 352 -4.44 11.06 -23.37
C HIS A 352 -3.79 12.34 -22.81
N ASN A 353 -3.17 13.16 -23.66
CA ASN A 353 -2.53 14.41 -23.26
C ASN A 353 -3.54 15.43 -22.71
N ASN A 354 -4.73 15.52 -23.30
CA ASN A 354 -5.80 16.42 -22.85
C ASN A 354 -6.28 16.03 -21.45
N ILE A 355 -6.43 14.74 -21.16
CA ILE A 355 -6.76 14.24 -19.82
C ILE A 355 -5.66 14.63 -18.83
N ILE A 356 -4.39 14.35 -19.15
CA ILE A 356 -3.25 14.70 -18.27
C ILE A 356 -3.16 16.20 -18.01
N ASN A 357 -3.30 17.02 -19.05
CA ASN A 357 -3.23 18.48 -18.95
C ASN A 357 -4.38 19.03 -18.09
N MET A 358 -5.60 18.53 -18.27
CA MET A 358 -6.75 18.90 -17.44
C MET A 358 -6.53 18.55 -15.97
N LEU A 359 -5.96 17.37 -15.67
CA LEU A 359 -5.66 16.99 -14.29
C LEU A 359 -4.53 17.84 -13.69
N ILE A 360 -3.51 18.19 -14.47
CA ILE A 360 -2.46 19.12 -14.03
C ILE A 360 -3.06 20.50 -13.73
N GLU A 361 -3.97 20.98 -14.56
CA GLU A 361 -4.71 22.24 -14.35
C GLU A 361 -5.56 22.18 -13.07
N LEU A 362 -6.35 21.11 -12.89
CA LEU A 362 -7.14 20.87 -11.67
C LEU A 362 -6.27 20.94 -10.42
N VAL A 363 -5.12 20.26 -10.44
CA VAL A 363 -4.22 20.20 -9.28
C VAL A 363 -3.57 21.56 -9.00
N LYS A 364 -3.03 22.23 -10.02
CA LYS A 364 -2.28 23.47 -9.85
C LYS A 364 -3.15 24.69 -9.55
N LEU A 365 -4.32 24.77 -10.17
CA LEU A 365 -5.16 25.96 -10.08
C LEU A 365 -6.24 25.85 -8.99
N ASN A 366 -6.65 24.62 -8.63
CA ASN A 366 -7.78 24.42 -7.71
C ASN A 366 -7.35 23.66 -6.45
N LEU A 367 -6.81 22.45 -6.59
CA LEU A 367 -6.54 21.57 -5.44
C LEU A 367 -5.49 22.13 -4.48
N ILE A 368 -4.27 22.36 -4.96
CA ILE A 368 -3.15 22.82 -4.11
C ILE A 368 -3.48 24.19 -3.48
N PRO A 369 -3.93 25.22 -4.23
CA PRO A 369 -4.25 26.51 -3.64
C PRO A 369 -5.37 26.44 -2.58
N PHE A 370 -6.39 25.60 -2.80
CA PHE A 370 -7.46 25.39 -1.83
C PHE A 370 -6.91 24.78 -0.53
N MET A 371 -6.11 23.72 -0.64
CA MET A 371 -5.51 23.07 0.52
C MET A 371 -4.57 24.00 1.29
N GLU A 372 -3.70 24.74 0.60
CA GLU A 372 -2.79 25.73 1.22
C GLU A 372 -3.54 26.79 2.03
N LYS A 373 -4.62 27.34 1.45
CA LYS A 373 -5.48 28.34 2.10
C LYS A 373 -6.12 27.77 3.37
N LYS A 374 -6.67 26.55 3.30
CA LYS A 374 -7.34 25.92 4.45
C LYS A 374 -6.35 25.53 5.54
N ILE A 375 -5.20 24.96 5.19
CA ILE A 375 -4.15 24.65 6.17
C ILE A 375 -3.69 25.91 6.90
N THR A 376 -3.47 27.01 6.19
CA THR A 376 -3.08 28.29 6.80
C THR A 376 -4.16 28.79 7.78
N TYR A 377 -5.42 28.80 7.34
CA TYR A 377 -6.55 29.21 8.17
C TYR A 377 -6.72 28.33 9.43
N TRP A 378 -6.63 27.01 9.29
CA TRP A 378 -6.75 26.08 10.40
C TRP A 378 -5.53 26.13 11.34
N ASP A 379 -4.33 26.41 10.84
CA ASP A 379 -3.14 26.61 11.70
C ASP A 379 -3.36 27.81 12.62
N ASP A 380 -3.77 28.95 12.06
CA ASP A 380 -4.01 30.19 12.81
C ASP A 380 -5.08 30.04 13.90
N ILE A 381 -6.15 29.29 13.62
CA ILE A 381 -7.31 29.18 14.52
C ILE A 381 -7.17 28.03 15.53
N HIS A 382 -6.64 26.88 15.12
CA HIS A 382 -6.66 25.68 15.96
C HIS A 382 -5.29 25.30 16.52
N VAL A 383 -4.20 25.58 15.81
CA VAL A 383 -2.85 25.10 16.18
C VAL A 383 -2.03 26.18 16.90
N GLN A 384 -1.96 27.39 16.35
CA GLN A 384 -1.16 28.49 16.92
C GLN A 384 -1.60 28.88 18.34
N PRO A 385 -2.90 28.94 18.68
CA PRO A 385 -3.33 29.23 20.06
C PRO A 385 -2.88 28.17 21.07
N ARG A 386 -2.65 26.94 20.61
CA ARG A 386 -2.13 25.83 21.43
C ARG A 386 -0.60 25.86 21.57
N LYS A 387 0.11 26.45 20.60
CA LYS A 387 1.58 26.64 20.63
C LYS A 387 2.02 27.88 21.40
N SER A 388 1.15 28.90 21.51
CA SER A 388 1.45 30.15 22.21
C SER A 388 1.70 29.95 23.72
N ILE A 389 2.73 30.66 24.22
CA ILE A 389 3.19 30.65 25.62
C ILE A 389 2.08 31.07 26.60
N THR A 390 1.08 31.83 26.14
CA THR A 390 0.00 32.38 26.98
C THR A 390 -0.88 31.29 27.62
N ASN A 391 -0.99 30.10 27.01
CA ASN A 391 -1.73 28.96 27.59
C ASN A 391 -0.89 28.11 28.57
N ARG A 392 0.44 28.24 28.56
CA ARG A 392 1.30 27.62 29.59
C ARG A 392 1.21 28.36 30.94
N PHE A 393 0.82 29.63 30.94
CA PHE A 393 0.58 30.41 32.15
C PHE A 393 -0.85 30.26 32.72
N PHE A 394 -1.86 29.98 31.88
CA PHE A 394 -3.25 29.87 32.32
C PHE A 394 -3.65 28.50 32.90
N SER A 395 -2.92 27.43 32.59
CA SER A 395 -3.18 26.10 33.21
C SER A 395 -2.56 25.96 34.62
N ALA A 396 -1.59 26.81 34.96
CA ALA A 396 -0.96 26.84 36.28
C ALA A 396 -1.81 27.58 37.32
N SER A 397 -2.66 28.54 36.92
CA SER A 397 -3.51 29.30 37.87
C SER A 397 -4.73 28.49 38.36
N ARG A 398 -5.20 27.48 37.61
CA ARG A 398 -6.28 26.59 38.08
C ARG A 398 -5.84 25.61 39.17
N ARG A 399 -4.53 25.41 39.36
CA ARG A 399 -4.00 24.49 40.38
C ARG A 399 -3.78 25.15 41.76
N TYR A 400 -4.00 26.46 41.89
CA TYR A 400 -3.82 27.19 43.15
C TYR A 400 -5.09 27.87 43.69
N PHE A 401 -6.24 27.75 43.02
CA PHE A 401 -7.53 28.28 43.48
C PHE A 401 -8.61 27.22 43.76
N SER A 402 -8.29 25.92 43.78
CA SER A 402 -9.23 24.89 44.26
C SER A 402 -9.02 24.63 45.75
N ASN A 403 -9.69 25.42 46.60
CA ASN A 403 -9.76 25.17 48.03
C ASN A 403 -10.74 24.00 48.31
N PRO A 404 -10.39 23.01 49.15
CA PRO A 404 -11.24 21.87 49.46
C PRO A 404 -12.08 22.15 50.70
N SER A 405 -13.40 22.00 50.62
CA SER A 405 -14.26 21.90 51.80
C SER A 405 -15.25 20.75 51.66
N SER A 406 -14.89 19.67 52.36
CA SER A 406 -15.75 18.67 53.02
C SER A 406 -17.01 18.18 52.28
N THR A 407 -16.99 16.93 51.81
CA THR A 407 -17.76 15.82 52.41
C THR A 407 -17.43 14.47 51.76
N VAL A 408 -16.80 13.60 52.57
CA VAL A 408 -17.08 12.16 52.75
C VAL A 408 -17.59 11.36 51.54
N ASN A 409 -16.73 10.53 50.92
CA ASN A 409 -16.84 9.07 51.07
C ASN A 409 -15.64 8.30 50.48
N THR A 410 -15.40 7.16 51.12
CA THR A 410 -14.32 6.17 51.05
C THR A 410 -14.11 5.50 49.68
N PRO A 411 -12.92 4.91 49.42
CA PRO A 411 -12.57 4.31 48.15
C PRO A 411 -13.01 2.84 48.07
N SER A 412 -13.75 2.47 47.03
CA SER A 412 -13.94 1.06 46.68
C SER A 412 -13.45 0.80 45.25
N LYS A 413 -12.37 0.02 45.17
CA LYS A 413 -11.93 -0.68 43.95
C LYS A 413 -13.11 -1.47 43.37
N THR A 414 -13.44 -1.32 42.09
CA THR A 414 -13.96 -2.43 41.28
C THR A 414 -13.60 -2.23 39.80
N SER A 415 -13.12 -3.34 39.24
CA SER A 415 -12.87 -3.70 37.85
C SER A 415 -14.14 -3.74 37.01
N PHE A 416 -14.12 -3.25 35.76
CA PHE A 416 -15.08 -3.67 34.74
C PHE A 416 -14.46 -3.74 33.33
N PHE A 417 -14.30 -4.98 32.86
CA PHE A 417 -14.27 -5.39 31.45
C PHE A 417 -15.68 -5.89 31.07
N GLY A 418 -16.07 -5.69 29.81
CA GLY A 418 -16.92 -6.64 29.08
C GLY A 418 -18.41 -6.31 28.92
N SER A 419 -18.78 -5.95 27.68
CA SER A 419 -19.96 -6.42 26.92
C SER A 419 -21.34 -6.44 27.59
N ASN A 420 -22.23 -5.54 27.17
CA ASN A 420 -23.56 -5.89 26.66
C ASN A 420 -24.27 -4.66 26.04
N ALA A 421 -24.87 -4.86 24.87
CA ALA A 421 -25.84 -3.96 24.29
C ALA A 421 -27.17 -4.10 25.06
N HIS A 422 -27.73 -3.00 25.57
CA HIS A 422 -29.17 -2.71 25.63
C HIS A 422 -29.45 -1.34 26.30
N LYS A 423 -30.18 -0.50 25.57
CA LYS A 423 -30.91 0.75 25.94
C LYS A 423 -30.12 1.98 26.43
N PRO A 424 -30.48 3.19 25.93
CA PRO A 424 -29.89 4.44 26.40
C PRO A 424 -30.57 4.84 27.71
N HIS A 425 -29.83 4.82 28.81
CA HIS A 425 -30.24 5.54 30.02
C HIS A 425 -29.33 6.76 30.15
N GLU A 426 -29.94 7.93 30.08
CA GLU A 426 -29.31 9.21 30.33
C GLU A 426 -28.60 9.18 31.68
N LEU A 427 -27.32 9.57 31.70
CA LEU A 427 -26.69 10.11 32.89
C LEU A 427 -25.71 11.21 32.49
N THR A 428 -26.08 12.39 32.95
CA THR A 428 -25.49 13.70 32.73
C THR A 428 -24.11 13.82 33.41
N THR A 429 -23.26 14.69 32.83
CA THR A 429 -21.97 15.24 33.32
C THR A 429 -20.76 14.31 33.18
N THR A 430 -19.77 14.59 32.32
CA THR A 430 -19.04 15.85 32.08
C THR A 430 -18.77 16.09 30.58
N VAL A 431 -18.85 17.35 30.14
CA VAL A 431 -18.60 17.90 28.78
C VAL A 431 -17.58 17.07 27.96
N GLY A 432 -18.07 16.15 27.13
CA GLY A 432 -17.27 15.38 26.17
C GLY A 432 -17.48 15.92 24.76
N VAL A 433 -16.39 16.19 24.05
CA VAL A 433 -16.36 16.71 22.66
C VAL A 433 -16.76 15.64 21.64
N VAL A 434 -16.68 14.36 22.02
CA VAL A 434 -17.20 13.23 21.25
C VAL A 434 -18.71 13.15 21.45
N ASP A 435 -19.47 13.20 20.35
CA ASP A 435 -20.92 13.13 20.42
C ASP A 435 -21.35 11.76 20.99
N ALA A 436 -21.97 11.77 22.16
CA ALA A 436 -22.40 10.57 22.89
C ALA A 436 -23.38 9.69 22.10
N ARG A 437 -24.01 10.22 21.04
CA ARG A 437 -24.90 9.47 20.14
C ARG A 437 -24.15 8.78 18.99
N THR A 438 -23.06 9.37 18.50
CA THR A 438 -22.35 8.88 17.30
C THR A 438 -20.98 8.27 17.59
N GLY A 439 -20.37 8.56 18.75
CA GLY A 439 -19.06 8.03 19.13
C GLY A 439 -17.88 8.65 18.37
N TYR A 440 -18.10 9.74 17.62
CA TYR A 440 -17.10 10.43 16.82
C TYR A 440 -16.99 11.92 17.18
N TYR A 441 -15.85 12.51 16.86
CA TYR A 441 -15.72 13.96 16.85
C TYR A 441 -16.51 14.54 15.68
N SER A 442 -17.30 15.58 15.92
CA SER A 442 -17.93 16.35 14.83
C SER A 442 -16.85 16.95 13.92
N SER A 443 -17.15 17.03 12.61
CA SER A 443 -16.28 17.61 11.58
C SER A 443 -15.65 18.95 11.96
N ASN A 444 -16.41 19.80 12.66
CA ASN A 444 -16.01 21.17 13.04
C ASN A 444 -15.33 21.27 14.42
N SER A 445 -15.14 20.16 15.13
CA SER A 445 -14.40 20.16 16.39
C SER A 445 -12.93 20.51 16.19
N SER A 446 -12.29 21.11 17.21
CA SER A 446 -10.89 21.50 17.12
C SER A 446 -9.99 20.28 16.85
N GLU A 447 -10.33 19.13 17.41
CA GLU A 447 -9.62 17.87 17.29
C GLU A 447 -9.73 17.32 15.87
N ALA A 448 -10.94 17.29 15.29
CA ALA A 448 -11.16 16.81 13.92
C ALA A 448 -10.50 17.73 12.88
N VAL A 449 -10.64 19.05 13.04
CA VAL A 449 -10.02 20.04 12.12
C VAL A 449 -8.50 19.98 12.20
N THR A 450 -7.93 19.88 13.41
CA THR A 450 -6.47 19.76 13.57
C THR A 450 -5.96 18.44 12.99
N ARG A 451 -6.73 17.34 13.12
CA ARG A 451 -6.37 16.05 12.51
C ARG A 451 -6.38 16.15 10.98
N LYS A 452 -7.43 16.75 10.42
CA LYS A 452 -7.58 16.99 8.98
C LYS A 452 -6.43 17.86 8.43
N LEU A 453 -6.07 18.93 9.14
CA LEU A 453 -4.91 19.77 8.82
C LEU A 453 -3.61 18.96 8.76
N ALA A 454 -3.38 18.04 9.72
CA ALA A 454 -2.18 17.21 9.73
C ALA A 454 -2.15 16.22 8.55
N ASP A 455 -3.28 15.60 8.24
CA ASP A 455 -3.43 14.70 7.10
C ASP A 455 -3.22 15.47 5.76
N TRP A 456 -3.77 16.67 5.63
CA TRP A 456 -3.60 17.51 4.42
C TRP A 456 -2.16 18.04 4.28
N ALA A 457 -1.51 18.41 5.38
CA ALA A 457 -0.10 18.77 5.36
C ALA A 457 0.78 17.60 4.89
N PHE A 458 0.46 16.37 5.32
CA PHE A 458 1.12 15.16 4.84
C PHE A 458 0.93 14.97 3.33
N MET A 459 -0.29 15.15 2.81
CA MET A 459 -0.59 15.08 1.37
C MET A 459 0.20 16.11 0.54
N LEU A 460 0.42 17.30 1.09
CA LEU A 460 1.23 18.36 0.49
C LEU A 460 2.75 18.18 0.70
N ARG A 461 3.16 17.05 1.31
CA ARG A 461 4.55 16.68 1.58
C ARG A 461 5.27 17.60 2.57
N ASP A 462 4.53 18.28 3.45
CA ASP A 462 5.09 18.97 4.61
C ASP A 462 5.11 18.03 5.82
N TYR A 463 5.92 16.96 5.69
CA TYR A 463 5.95 15.86 6.64
C TYR A 463 6.40 16.29 8.04
N LYS A 464 7.32 17.27 8.11
CA LYS A 464 7.81 17.82 9.38
C LYS A 464 6.70 18.56 10.14
N TYR A 465 5.92 19.39 9.44
CA TYR A 465 4.79 20.07 10.07
C TYR A 465 3.71 19.08 10.47
N ALA A 466 3.35 18.13 9.58
CA ALA A 466 2.41 17.06 9.89
C ALA A 466 2.81 16.27 11.15
N HIS A 467 4.07 15.85 11.26
CA HIS A 467 4.60 15.18 12.45
C HIS A 467 4.38 16.00 13.73
N SER A 468 4.72 17.28 13.71
CA SER A 468 4.56 18.16 14.88
C SER A 468 3.10 18.34 15.30
N THR A 469 2.19 18.36 14.35
CA THR A 469 0.74 18.47 14.60
C THR A 469 0.17 17.16 15.15
N TYR A 470 0.60 16.00 14.65
CA TYR A 470 0.23 14.72 15.26
C TYR A 470 0.74 14.59 16.69
N ASP A 471 1.95 15.06 17.00
CA ASP A 471 2.47 14.97 18.38
C ASP A 471 1.67 15.83 19.36
N LEU A 472 1.18 16.99 18.88
CA LEU A 472 0.25 17.84 19.62
C LEU A 472 -1.05 17.09 19.93
N LEU A 473 -1.71 16.54 18.89
CA LEU A 473 -2.99 15.83 19.00
C LEU A 473 -2.93 14.54 19.81
N LYS A 474 -1.81 13.82 19.73
CA LYS A 474 -1.60 12.54 20.43
C LYS A 474 -1.95 12.65 21.92
N LYS A 475 -1.61 13.77 22.57
CA LYS A 475 -1.86 13.97 23.99
C LYS A 475 -3.35 14.11 24.29
N ASP A 476 -4.08 14.83 23.45
CA ASP A 476 -5.51 15.08 23.62
C ASP A 476 -6.30 13.78 23.50
N PHE A 477 -6.05 13.01 22.44
CA PHE A 477 -6.72 11.71 22.25
C PHE A 477 -6.42 10.70 23.36
N ASN A 478 -5.21 10.72 23.92
CA ASN A 478 -4.87 9.87 25.07
C ASN A 478 -5.62 10.28 26.34
N ASN A 479 -5.68 11.59 26.61
CA ASN A 479 -6.37 12.13 27.79
C ASN A 479 -7.88 11.82 27.73
N GLU A 480 -8.47 11.92 26.54
CA GLU A 480 -9.89 11.64 26.29
C GLU A 480 -10.20 10.16 26.11
N LYS A 481 -9.16 9.30 26.13
CA LYS A 481 -9.28 7.84 25.92
C LYS A 481 -9.93 7.46 24.58
N SER A 482 -9.77 8.31 23.57
CA SER A 482 -10.21 8.09 22.19
C SER A 482 -9.23 7.14 21.50
N TRP A 483 -9.21 5.85 21.89
CA TRP A 483 -8.14 4.90 21.56
C TRP A 483 -7.87 4.74 20.07
N THR A 484 -8.90 4.70 19.23
CA THR A 484 -8.73 4.56 17.78
C THR A 484 -8.12 5.82 17.15
N TYR A 485 -8.54 7.00 17.61
CA TYR A 485 -7.93 8.27 17.21
C TYR A 485 -6.49 8.37 17.68
N TYR A 486 -6.22 7.95 18.93
CA TYR A 486 -4.89 7.91 19.50
C TYR A 486 -3.93 7.03 18.70
N ALA A 487 -4.34 5.78 18.40
CA ALA A 487 -3.53 4.83 17.63
C ALA A 487 -3.29 5.31 16.20
N SER A 488 -4.34 5.79 15.50
CA SER A 488 -4.21 6.38 14.15
C SER A 488 -3.29 7.62 14.14
N CYS A 489 -3.36 8.45 15.19
CA CYS A 489 -2.48 9.62 15.34
C CYS A 489 -1.03 9.22 15.56
N GLN A 490 -0.77 8.19 16.36
CA GLN A 490 0.57 7.65 16.57
C GLN A 490 1.12 6.95 15.32
N GLU A 491 0.30 6.22 14.57
CA GLU A 491 0.66 5.62 13.28
C GLU A 491 1.18 6.71 12.33
N MET A 492 0.41 7.77 12.10
CA MET A 492 0.81 8.85 11.20
C MET A 492 1.94 9.73 11.75
N LEU A 493 2.04 9.87 13.07
CA LEU A 493 3.21 10.50 13.73
C LEU A 493 4.51 9.81 13.31
N VAL A 494 4.55 8.48 13.37
CA VAL A 494 5.73 7.70 12.99
C VAL A 494 5.95 7.75 11.48
N ILE A 495 4.91 7.53 10.68
CA ILE A 495 5.01 7.54 9.20
C ILE A 495 5.54 8.88 8.70
N SER A 496 4.98 10.01 9.17
CA SER A 496 5.44 11.36 8.81
C SER A 496 6.91 11.60 9.16
N LEU A 497 7.36 11.11 10.32
CA LEU A 497 8.77 11.22 10.72
C LEU A 497 9.69 10.43 9.80
N LEU A 498 9.31 9.20 9.45
CA LEU A 498 10.11 8.37 8.54
C LEU A 498 10.15 8.96 7.13
N PHE A 499 9.05 9.51 6.62
CA PHE A 499 9.03 10.22 5.33
C PHE A 499 9.92 11.46 5.34
N ASP A 500 9.89 12.27 6.41
CA ASP A 500 10.76 13.44 6.58
C ASP A 500 12.24 13.03 6.58
N LEU A 501 12.59 11.97 7.32
CA LEU A 501 13.95 11.44 7.36
C LEU A 501 14.40 10.90 5.99
N ILE A 502 13.55 10.21 5.24
CA ILE A 502 13.87 9.74 3.87
C ILE A 502 14.06 10.93 2.92
N GLN A 503 13.27 12.00 3.05
CA GLN A 503 13.40 13.18 2.20
C GLN A 503 14.71 13.95 2.46
N GLN A 504 15.26 13.88 3.67
CA GLN A 504 16.51 14.51 4.08
C GLN A 504 17.77 13.71 3.67
N GLU A 505 17.65 12.58 2.96
CA GLU A 505 18.76 11.68 2.54
C GLU A 505 19.68 12.31 1.45
N THR A 506 19.89 13.63 1.45
CA THR A 506 20.70 14.36 0.48
C THR A 506 22.13 14.63 0.95
N SER A 507 22.54 14.16 2.13
CA SER A 507 23.87 14.43 2.67
C SER A 507 24.39 13.25 3.47
N SER A 508 25.42 12.59 2.95
CA SER A 508 26.25 11.60 3.64
C SER A 508 26.98 12.27 4.82
N SER A 509 26.28 12.46 5.93
CA SER A 509 26.82 13.06 7.15
C SER A 509 26.50 12.16 8.34
N ASP A 510 27.49 11.92 9.20
CA ASP A 510 27.31 11.25 10.49
C ASP A 510 26.21 11.92 11.33
N ALA A 511 25.96 13.22 11.13
CA ALA A 511 24.90 13.97 11.79
C ALA A 511 23.48 13.48 11.41
N TYR A 512 23.26 13.13 10.14
CA TYR A 512 21.99 12.56 9.67
C TYR A 512 21.69 11.25 10.38
N TYR A 513 22.69 10.37 10.48
CA TYR A 513 22.54 9.06 11.11
C TYR A 513 22.43 9.14 12.63
N ASN A 514 23.15 10.05 13.28
CA ASN A 514 23.00 10.29 14.71
C ASN A 514 21.61 10.84 15.05
N SER A 515 21.04 11.70 14.20
CA SER A 515 19.66 12.19 14.33
C SER A 515 18.64 11.06 14.25
N ILE A 516 18.82 10.12 13.32
CA ILE A 516 17.97 8.93 13.23
C ILE A 516 18.09 8.09 14.51
N ARG A 517 19.32 7.72 14.90
CA ARG A 517 19.58 6.87 16.09
C ARG A 517 18.95 7.46 17.35
N GLY A 518 19.06 8.77 17.56
CA GLY A 518 18.46 9.46 18.70
C GLY A 518 16.92 9.42 18.73
N LYS A 519 16.26 9.13 17.61
CA LYS A 519 14.79 9.02 17.51
C LYS A 519 14.27 7.59 17.55
N LEU A 520 15.12 6.58 17.33
CA LEU A 520 14.70 5.18 17.17
C LEU A 520 13.98 4.62 18.40
N ASP A 521 14.47 4.87 19.61
CA ASP A 521 13.84 4.35 20.83
C ASP A 521 12.41 4.90 21.00
N THR A 522 12.22 6.18 20.70
CA THR A 522 10.89 6.81 20.72
C THR A 522 9.98 6.25 19.63
N ILE A 523 10.53 5.98 18.45
CA ILE A 523 9.79 5.33 17.35
C ILE A 523 9.32 3.93 17.77
N PHE A 524 10.20 3.10 18.33
CA PHE A 524 9.84 1.74 18.75
C PHE A 524 8.80 1.73 19.88
N GLN A 525 8.97 2.58 20.89
CA GLN A 525 7.98 2.73 21.95
C GLN A 525 6.62 3.14 21.39
N THR A 526 6.60 4.01 20.38
CA THR A 526 5.37 4.43 19.72
C THR A 526 4.75 3.31 18.90
N ILE A 527 5.56 2.53 18.17
CA ILE A 527 5.07 1.36 17.40
C ILE A 527 4.42 0.33 18.33
N ASP A 528 5.05 0.00 19.45
CA ASP A 528 4.50 -0.95 20.42
C ASP A 528 3.17 -0.44 21.02
N SER A 529 3.09 0.87 21.29
CA SER A 529 1.85 1.54 21.72
C SER A 529 0.73 1.46 20.66
N VAL A 530 1.06 1.68 19.38
CA VAL A 530 0.11 1.57 18.26
C VAL A 530 -0.44 0.15 18.17
N ASN A 531 0.45 -0.84 18.13
CA ASN A 531 0.08 -2.26 18.03
C ASN A 531 -0.82 -2.66 19.20
N TYR A 532 -0.42 -2.34 20.42
CA TYR A 532 -1.20 -2.66 21.62
C TYR A 532 -2.58 -2.00 21.59
N THR A 533 -2.65 -0.72 21.20
CA THR A 533 -3.91 0.04 21.20
C THR A 533 -4.85 -0.49 20.12
N PHE A 534 -4.39 -0.67 18.89
CA PHE A 534 -5.24 -1.20 17.82
C PHE A 534 -5.72 -2.63 18.11
N LEU A 535 -4.86 -3.52 18.63
CA LEU A 535 -5.26 -4.90 18.92
C LEU A 535 -6.12 -5.01 20.19
N SER A 536 -5.66 -4.44 21.29
CA SER A 536 -6.22 -4.71 22.62
C SER A 536 -7.34 -3.74 22.99
N ARG A 537 -7.38 -2.53 22.40
CA ARG A 537 -8.39 -1.50 22.71
C ARG A 537 -9.40 -1.30 21.60
N SER A 538 -8.97 -1.35 20.34
CA SER A 538 -9.84 -1.09 19.19
C SER A 538 -10.27 -2.33 18.41
N ASN A 539 -9.60 -3.48 18.60
CA ASN A 539 -9.81 -4.71 17.82
C ASN A 539 -9.78 -4.47 16.29
N LEU A 540 -8.73 -3.78 15.83
CA LEU A 540 -8.51 -3.39 14.44
C LEU A 540 -7.23 -4.04 13.89
N LYS A 541 -7.34 -5.27 13.40
CA LYS A 541 -6.19 -6.08 12.95
C LYS A 541 -5.66 -5.64 11.59
N SER A 542 -6.53 -5.21 10.67
CA SER A 542 -6.12 -4.77 9.33
C SER A 542 -5.24 -3.52 9.38
N PHE A 543 -5.50 -2.64 10.35
CA PHE A 543 -4.67 -1.45 10.62
C PHE A 543 -3.28 -1.83 11.09
N VAL A 544 -3.15 -2.78 12.03
CA VAL A 544 -1.84 -3.26 12.49
C VAL A 544 -1.08 -3.96 11.36
N LEU A 545 -1.76 -4.76 10.55
CA LEU A 545 -1.14 -5.38 9.37
C LEU A 545 -0.60 -4.32 8.40
N ARG A 546 -1.42 -3.32 8.03
CA ARG A 546 -1.00 -2.19 7.18
C ARG A 546 0.19 -1.46 7.78
N PHE A 547 0.13 -1.15 9.08
CA PHE A 547 1.16 -0.39 9.76
C PHE A 547 2.49 -1.14 9.81
N GLN A 548 2.49 -2.43 10.16
CA GLN A 548 3.69 -3.26 10.22
C GLN A 548 4.37 -3.41 8.85
N MET A 549 3.58 -3.63 7.80
CA MET A 549 4.10 -3.68 6.43
C MET A 549 4.68 -2.32 6.01
N THR A 550 3.96 -1.23 6.30
CA THR A 550 4.41 0.14 6.02
C THR A 550 5.75 0.45 6.68
N ILE A 551 5.85 0.24 7.99
CA ILE A 551 7.04 0.54 8.78
C ILE A 551 8.23 -0.32 8.32
N SER A 552 8.01 -1.59 8.00
CA SER A 552 9.04 -2.46 7.45
C SER A 552 9.66 -1.88 6.17
N GLU A 553 8.81 -1.43 5.23
CA GLU A 553 9.28 -0.85 3.97
C GLU A 553 9.98 0.49 4.15
N LEU A 554 9.47 1.37 5.02
CA LEU A 554 10.10 2.65 5.31
C LEU A 554 11.47 2.46 5.99
N PHE A 555 11.64 1.46 6.86
CA PHE A 555 12.94 1.12 7.41
C PHE A 555 13.92 0.56 6.36
N ASN A 556 13.44 -0.22 5.39
CA ASN A 556 14.26 -0.64 4.25
C ASN A 556 14.71 0.58 3.41
N CYS A 557 13.83 1.55 3.19
CA CYS A 557 14.15 2.79 2.46
C CYS A 557 15.19 3.65 3.16
N LEU A 558 15.11 3.80 4.49
CA LEU A 558 16.05 4.62 5.26
C LEU A 558 17.48 4.06 5.26
N LYS A 559 17.69 2.83 4.75
CA LYS A 559 18.97 2.12 4.75
C LYS A 559 19.65 2.06 6.11
N ILE A 560 18.92 2.27 7.21
CA ILE A 560 19.46 2.30 8.59
C ILE A 560 20.17 1.00 8.93
N ASN A 561 19.76 -0.10 8.31
CA ASN A 561 20.39 -1.40 8.54
C ASN A 561 21.86 -1.43 8.07
N THR A 562 22.35 -0.56 7.17
CA THR A 562 23.80 -0.50 6.84
C THR A 562 24.67 0.20 7.89
N LEU A 563 24.09 0.69 9.00
CA LEU A 563 24.82 1.44 10.04
C LEU A 563 25.61 0.60 11.03
N SER A 564 25.50 -0.74 11.00
CA SER A 564 26.31 -1.60 11.87
C SER A 564 27.78 -1.70 11.45
N GLU A 565 28.14 -1.27 10.23
CA GLU A 565 29.51 -1.34 9.71
C GLU A 565 30.34 -0.08 9.95
N ILE A 566 29.72 1.07 10.25
CA ILE A 566 30.46 2.35 10.38
C ILE A 566 30.96 2.58 11.82
N SER A 567 30.42 1.87 12.82
CA SER A 567 30.91 1.94 14.20
C SER A 567 31.86 0.78 14.52
N HIS A 568 33.15 1.10 14.40
CA HIS A 568 34.31 0.50 15.08
C HIS A 568 35.13 -0.55 14.32
N SER A 569 36.36 -0.13 14.03
CA SER A 569 37.57 -0.93 13.79
C SER A 569 37.92 -1.84 14.96
N GLY A 570 37.08 -2.84 15.25
CA GLY A 570 37.31 -3.82 16.29
C GLY A 570 36.55 -5.10 15.99
N ALA A 571 37.28 -6.19 15.72
CA ALA A 571 36.77 -7.50 15.31
C ALA A 571 35.90 -8.25 16.36
N GLY A 572 35.33 -7.57 17.35
CA GLY A 572 34.61 -8.15 18.48
C GLY A 572 33.11 -7.86 18.58
N SER A 573 32.52 -7.00 17.72
CA SER A 573 31.10 -6.58 17.87
C SER A 573 30.13 -7.13 16.80
N LEU A 574 30.62 -7.90 15.83
CA LEU A 574 29.81 -8.43 14.71
C LEU A 574 28.72 -9.44 15.11
N LEU A 575 28.75 -9.97 16.34
CA LEU A 575 27.76 -10.93 16.83
C LEU A 575 26.55 -10.28 17.52
N SER A 576 26.61 -8.99 17.90
CA SER A 576 25.49 -8.29 18.57
C SER A 576 24.61 -7.48 17.62
N THR A 577 25.12 -7.06 16.47
CA THR A 577 24.42 -6.23 15.48
C THR A 577 23.55 -7.00 14.49
N SER A 578 23.63 -8.34 14.47
CA SER A 578 22.83 -9.18 13.55
C SER A 578 21.36 -9.39 13.98
N ASN A 579 20.95 -8.82 15.12
CA ASN A 579 19.62 -8.98 15.73
C ASN A 579 18.66 -7.80 15.51
N ASN A 580 19.11 -6.65 14.97
CA ASN A 580 18.29 -5.44 14.85
C ASN A 580 18.09 -5.00 13.40
N ILE A 581 17.74 -5.92 12.49
CA ILE A 581 17.20 -5.51 11.19
C ILE A 581 15.73 -5.15 11.43
N TYR A 582 15.44 -3.86 11.55
CA TYR A 582 14.13 -3.38 12.00
C TYR A 582 12.98 -3.82 11.08
N SER A 583 13.20 -3.83 9.77
CA SER A 583 12.22 -4.35 8.81
C SER A 583 11.86 -5.83 9.06
N ILE A 584 12.83 -6.63 9.50
CA ILE A 584 12.62 -8.05 9.80
C ILE A 584 11.86 -8.23 11.12
N LYS A 585 12.16 -7.40 12.14
CA LYS A 585 11.40 -7.38 13.39
C LYS A 585 9.91 -7.21 13.11
N HIS A 586 9.55 -6.22 12.29
CA HIS A 586 8.17 -5.89 11.97
C HIS A 586 7.46 -6.94 11.10
N LEU A 587 8.15 -7.51 10.11
CA LEU A 587 7.60 -8.63 9.32
C LEU A 587 7.39 -9.90 10.16
N ASN A 588 8.29 -10.17 11.13
CA ASN A 588 8.12 -11.28 12.08
C ASN A 588 6.97 -11.03 13.06
N GLU A 589 6.73 -9.78 13.47
CA GLU A 589 5.59 -9.42 14.31
C GLU A 589 4.27 -9.76 13.62
N ILE A 590 4.14 -9.56 12.30
CA ILE A 590 2.93 -9.94 11.53
C ILE A 590 2.62 -11.44 11.70
N ILE A 591 3.65 -12.29 11.58
CA ILE A 591 3.51 -13.75 11.74
C ILE A 591 3.18 -14.09 13.20
N SER A 592 3.89 -13.45 14.14
CA SER A 592 3.79 -13.74 15.58
C SER A 592 2.44 -13.34 16.18
N LEU A 593 1.91 -12.18 15.77
CA LEU A 593 0.63 -11.64 16.21
C LEU A 593 -0.58 -12.32 15.54
N LYS A 594 -0.35 -13.31 14.67
CA LYS A 594 -1.41 -14.03 13.93
C LYS A 594 -2.36 -13.06 13.19
N LEU A 595 -1.83 -11.95 12.67
CA LEU A 595 -2.64 -10.93 11.99
C LEU A 595 -3.28 -11.44 10.69
N LEU A 596 -2.72 -12.52 10.13
CA LEU A 596 -3.19 -13.17 8.92
C LEU A 596 -4.27 -14.22 9.20
N THR A 597 -4.53 -14.56 10.47
CA THR A 597 -5.52 -15.57 10.86
C THR A 597 -6.92 -14.98 10.87
N TYR A 598 -7.84 -15.62 10.15
CA TYR A 598 -9.27 -15.34 10.20
C TYR A 598 -10.05 -16.62 10.48
N ASN A 599 -11.10 -16.53 11.28
CA ASN A 599 -11.99 -17.66 11.55
C ASN A 599 -12.86 -17.88 10.31
N ILE A 600 -12.88 -19.10 9.78
CA ILE A 600 -13.83 -19.46 8.72
C ILE A 600 -15.21 -19.61 9.39
N VAL A 601 -16.27 -19.12 8.74
CA VAL A 601 -17.65 -19.12 9.26
C VAL A 601 -18.07 -20.52 9.75
N ASP A 602 -18.87 -20.55 10.83
CA ASP A 602 -19.29 -21.71 11.64
C ASP A 602 -20.12 -22.80 10.93
N ASN A 603 -20.27 -22.75 9.60
CA ASN A 603 -21.06 -23.70 8.83
C ASN A 603 -20.27 -24.93 8.31
N LEU A 604 -18.99 -25.06 8.66
CA LEU A 604 -18.14 -26.20 8.28
C LEU A 604 -17.91 -27.12 9.49
N SER A 605 -18.08 -28.43 9.28
CA SER A 605 -17.72 -29.48 10.26
C SER A 605 -16.29 -29.29 10.78
N SER A 606 -16.08 -29.47 12.09
CA SER A 606 -14.82 -29.15 12.80
C SER A 606 -13.51 -29.62 12.13
N PRO A 607 -13.41 -30.81 11.49
CA PRO A 607 -12.14 -31.25 10.88
C PRO A 607 -11.85 -30.52 9.56
N LYS A 608 -12.86 -30.32 8.71
CA LYS A 608 -12.72 -29.59 7.44
C LYS A 608 -12.47 -28.10 7.68
N LYS A 609 -13.12 -27.55 8.72
CA LYS A 609 -12.91 -26.17 9.17
C LYS A 609 -11.45 -25.94 9.59
N GLN A 610 -10.90 -26.84 10.41
CA GLN A 610 -9.51 -26.75 10.87
C GLN A 610 -8.50 -26.86 9.72
N VAL A 611 -8.67 -27.81 8.79
CA VAL A 611 -7.76 -27.96 7.64
C VAL A 611 -7.83 -26.77 6.66
N LEU A 612 -9.02 -26.20 6.44
CA LEU A 612 -9.20 -25.02 5.60
C LEU A 612 -8.67 -23.74 6.26
N GLU A 613 -8.86 -23.59 7.58
CA GLU A 613 -8.24 -22.53 8.39
C GLU A 613 -6.71 -22.65 8.37
N GLU A 614 -6.17 -23.87 8.43
CA GLU A 614 -4.74 -24.13 8.31
C GLU A 614 -4.18 -23.76 6.93
N ARG A 615 -4.91 -24.08 5.86
CA ARG A 615 -4.50 -23.76 4.49
C ARG A 615 -4.55 -22.27 4.16
N SER A 616 -5.49 -21.53 4.76
CA SER A 616 -5.80 -20.15 4.34
C SER A 616 -4.80 -19.08 4.81
N TYR A 617 -3.79 -19.42 5.60
CA TYR A 617 -2.71 -18.48 5.96
C TYR A 617 -1.34 -18.80 5.34
N HIS A 618 -1.19 -19.94 4.65
CA HIS A 618 0.11 -20.32 4.09
C HIS A 618 0.56 -19.38 2.97
N LEU A 619 -0.36 -18.91 2.12
CA LEU A 619 -0.05 -17.98 1.02
C LEU A 619 0.56 -16.66 1.52
N LEU A 620 -0.17 -15.90 2.36
CA LEU A 620 0.31 -14.62 2.85
C LEU A 620 1.59 -14.77 3.68
N LYS A 621 1.70 -15.86 4.45
CA LYS A 621 2.90 -16.20 5.22
C LYS A 621 4.09 -16.50 4.31
N ALA A 622 3.91 -17.22 3.20
CA ALA A 622 4.96 -17.48 2.22
C ALA A 622 5.51 -16.17 1.63
N LEU A 623 4.61 -15.25 1.25
CA LEU A 623 4.98 -13.95 0.70
C LEU A 623 5.74 -13.08 1.73
N ILE A 624 5.31 -13.08 3.00
CA ILE A 624 6.02 -12.36 4.07
C ILE A 624 7.39 -12.98 4.34
N MET A 625 7.52 -14.31 4.34
CA MET A 625 8.80 -15.01 4.51
C MET A 625 9.77 -14.70 3.38
N GLU A 626 9.29 -14.66 2.14
CA GLU A 626 10.09 -14.19 0.99
C GLU A 626 10.56 -12.74 1.17
N ARG A 627 9.68 -11.87 1.70
CA ARG A 627 10.07 -10.49 1.97
C ARG A 627 11.11 -10.38 3.09
N ILE A 628 11.02 -11.20 4.13
CA ILE A 628 12.05 -11.28 5.18
C ILE A 628 13.39 -11.72 4.58
N SER A 629 13.39 -12.72 3.70
CA SER A 629 14.60 -13.10 2.96
C SER A 629 15.17 -11.93 2.18
N TYR A 630 14.31 -11.17 1.49
CA TYR A 630 14.74 -9.98 0.75
C TYR A 630 15.40 -8.95 1.67
N SER A 631 14.80 -8.65 2.83
CA SER A 631 15.36 -7.70 3.81
C SER A 631 16.73 -8.15 4.36
N TYR A 632 16.94 -9.45 4.59
CA TYR A 632 18.27 -9.97 4.94
C TYR A 632 19.28 -9.73 3.82
N SER A 633 18.89 -9.94 2.57
CA SER A 633 19.79 -9.76 1.45
C SER A 633 20.12 -8.29 1.18
N VAL A 634 19.15 -7.38 1.32
CA VAL A 634 19.39 -5.93 1.23
C VAL A 634 20.41 -5.47 2.28
N PHE A 635 20.25 -5.92 3.53
CA PHE A 635 21.19 -5.60 4.62
C PHE A 635 22.63 -6.02 4.29
N LEU A 636 22.82 -7.21 3.71
CA LEU A 636 24.14 -7.75 3.40
C LEU A 636 24.82 -7.08 2.20
N PHE A 637 24.05 -6.60 1.22
CA PHE A 637 24.60 -6.10 -0.05
C PHE A 637 24.58 -4.59 -0.21
N ASN A 638 23.82 -3.86 0.60
CA ASN A 638 23.35 -2.52 0.24
C ASN A 638 22.50 -2.59 -1.05
N HIS A 639 21.51 -1.70 -1.20
CA HIS A 639 20.49 -1.79 -2.25
C HIS A 639 21.07 -1.91 -3.67
N SER A 640 22.18 -1.23 -3.95
CA SER A 640 22.85 -1.26 -5.25
C SER A 640 23.57 -2.57 -5.56
N LYS A 641 24.16 -3.28 -4.58
CA LYS A 641 24.80 -4.57 -4.88
C LYS A 641 23.80 -5.72 -4.89
N TYR A 642 22.64 -5.58 -4.22
CA TYR A 642 21.56 -6.57 -4.30
C TYR A 642 20.90 -6.55 -5.68
N SER A 643 20.59 -5.37 -6.21
CA SER A 643 20.10 -5.25 -7.59
C SER A 643 21.14 -5.75 -8.60
N LEU A 644 22.44 -5.50 -8.37
CA LEU A 644 23.54 -6.04 -9.17
C LEU A 644 23.73 -7.56 -9.05
N LEU A 645 23.38 -8.19 -7.93
CA LEU A 645 23.36 -9.66 -7.83
C LEU A 645 22.17 -10.23 -8.60
N GLU A 646 21.02 -9.56 -8.57
CA GLU A 646 19.86 -9.95 -9.39
C GLU A 646 20.07 -9.68 -10.89
N THR A 647 20.87 -8.66 -11.26
CA THR A 647 21.20 -8.29 -12.65
C THR A 647 22.56 -8.78 -13.10
N ARG A 648 23.34 -9.49 -12.27
CA ARG A 648 24.64 -10.07 -12.67
C ARG A 648 24.50 -11.17 -13.73
N ASN A 649 23.28 -11.66 -13.98
CA ASN A 649 22.95 -12.49 -15.14
C ASN A 649 22.42 -11.68 -16.35
N LEU A 650 22.42 -10.35 -16.29
CA LEU A 650 22.03 -9.43 -17.36
C LEU A 650 23.18 -8.57 -17.90
N ILE A 651 24.26 -8.31 -17.13
CA ILE A 651 25.29 -7.29 -17.47
C ILE A 651 26.68 -7.85 -17.79
N THR A 652 26.94 -9.16 -17.69
CA THR A 652 28.25 -9.77 -18.00
C THR A 652 28.64 -9.79 -19.49
N ASN A 653 28.05 -8.96 -20.36
CA ASN A 653 28.44 -8.88 -21.77
C ASN A 653 28.61 -7.46 -22.36
N LEU A 654 28.64 -6.39 -21.57
CA LEU A 654 28.93 -5.04 -22.12
C LEU A 654 30.30 -4.46 -21.73
N GLU A 655 30.89 -4.88 -20.60
CA GLU A 655 32.23 -4.40 -20.21
C GLU A 655 33.36 -5.38 -20.58
N ASP A 656 33.09 -6.68 -20.67
CA ASP A 656 34.12 -7.68 -21.00
C ASP A 656 34.47 -7.79 -22.49
N VAL A 657 33.63 -7.26 -23.40
CA VAL A 657 33.93 -7.21 -24.85
C VAL A 657 34.80 -6.01 -25.23
N THR A 658 34.82 -4.94 -24.42
CA THR A 658 35.69 -3.77 -24.68
C THR A 658 37.00 -3.81 -23.90
N ALA A 659 37.06 -4.54 -22.77
CA ALA A 659 38.29 -4.72 -22.00
C ALA A 659 39.20 -5.84 -22.55
N SER A 660 38.70 -6.78 -23.35
CA SER A 660 39.51 -7.88 -23.90
C SER A 660 40.35 -7.48 -25.14
N VAL A 661 40.23 -6.25 -25.64
CA VAL A 661 40.98 -5.79 -26.83
C VAL A 661 42.17 -4.89 -26.48
N ASN A 662 42.25 -4.33 -25.27
CA ASN A 662 43.36 -3.43 -24.91
C ASN A 662 43.93 -3.68 -23.50
N GLY A 663 44.96 -4.53 -23.45
CA GLY A 663 46.16 -4.24 -22.63
C GLY A 663 46.15 -4.62 -21.14
N SER A 664 46.77 -5.77 -20.86
CA SER A 664 47.78 -5.98 -19.81
C SER A 664 47.55 -5.38 -18.40
N ARG A 665 47.14 -6.22 -17.43
CA ARG A 665 47.62 -6.12 -16.03
C ARG A 665 47.59 -7.50 -15.35
N GLY A 666 48.76 -7.91 -14.86
CA GLY A 666 49.10 -9.26 -14.47
C GLY A 666 48.36 -9.83 -13.25
N VAL A 667 48.05 -11.12 -13.37
CA VAL A 667 47.65 -12.01 -12.29
C VAL A 667 48.81 -12.16 -11.31
N LYS A 668 48.66 -11.68 -10.07
CA LYS A 668 49.48 -12.15 -8.95
C LYS A 668 48.76 -13.33 -8.30
N ASN A 669 49.16 -14.53 -8.67
CA ASN A 669 48.92 -15.74 -7.88
C ASN A 669 49.64 -15.57 -6.53
N SER A 670 48.91 -15.57 -5.43
CA SER A 670 49.49 -15.90 -4.12
C SER A 670 48.99 -17.29 -3.73
N GLU A 671 49.71 -18.32 -4.17
CA GLU A 671 49.68 -19.62 -3.51
C GLU A 671 50.18 -19.43 -2.08
N LYS A 672 49.28 -19.54 -1.10
CA LYS A 672 49.67 -19.85 0.28
C LYS A 672 49.46 -21.34 0.49
N THR A 673 50.52 -22.10 0.24
CA THR A 673 50.68 -23.46 0.72
C THR A 673 50.67 -23.43 2.25
N PHE A 674 49.65 -24.05 2.87
CA PHE A 674 49.63 -24.27 4.33
C PHE A 674 50.49 -25.50 4.60
N SER A 675 51.68 -25.28 5.14
CA SER A 675 52.61 -26.35 5.51
C SER A 675 52.02 -27.22 6.63
N VAL A 676 52.18 -28.53 6.45
CA VAL A 676 51.85 -29.58 7.40
C VAL A 676 52.60 -29.33 8.71
N PHE A 677 51.87 -29.07 9.80
CA PHE A 677 52.43 -29.16 11.15
C PHE A 677 52.77 -30.63 11.43
N LYS A 678 54.07 -30.96 11.43
CA LYS A 678 54.58 -32.16 12.08
C LYS A 678 54.23 -32.07 13.57
N LYS A 679 53.51 -33.08 14.07
CA LYS A 679 53.43 -33.36 15.51
C LYS A 679 54.85 -33.66 16.00
N ASN A 680 55.38 -32.80 16.87
CA ASN A 680 56.39 -33.23 17.83
C ASN A 680 55.68 -34.13 18.85
N GLN A 681 56.28 -35.28 19.12
CA GLN A 681 55.99 -36.10 20.28
C GLN A 681 56.34 -35.32 21.56
N ASP A 682 55.68 -35.69 22.64
CA ASP A 682 55.85 -35.20 24.02
C ASP A 682 55.01 -33.96 24.37
N ASN A 683 53.79 -34.21 24.84
CA ASN A 683 53.27 -33.65 26.09
C ASN A 683 51.89 -34.26 26.40
N ASP A 684 51.77 -34.77 27.63
CA ASP A 684 50.57 -35.32 28.23
C ASP A 684 49.51 -34.23 28.44
N ASP A 685 48.41 -34.28 27.67
CA ASP A 685 47.20 -33.50 27.93
C ASP A 685 45.95 -34.39 27.69
N PRO A 686 44.87 -34.20 28.46
CA PRO A 686 43.83 -35.20 28.64
C PRO A 686 43.00 -35.41 27.37
N ILE A 687 42.65 -36.67 27.13
CA ILE A 687 41.87 -37.14 25.99
C ILE A 687 40.57 -36.33 25.87
N LEU A 688 40.56 -35.39 24.91
CA LEU A 688 39.35 -34.73 24.45
C LEU A 688 38.38 -35.80 23.94
N LEU A 689 37.27 -35.99 24.65
CA LEU A 689 36.14 -36.81 24.19
C LEU A 689 35.71 -36.32 22.80
N THR A 690 36.14 -37.04 21.78
CA THR A 690 35.67 -36.85 20.42
C THR A 690 34.26 -37.40 20.33
N ASN A 691 33.29 -36.51 20.18
CA ASN A 691 31.91 -36.90 19.90
C ASN A 691 31.90 -37.81 18.65
N PRO A 692 31.51 -39.09 18.77
CA PRO A 692 31.57 -40.04 17.66
C PRO A 692 30.58 -39.70 16.53
N TYR A 693 29.64 -38.78 16.76
CA TYR A 693 28.72 -38.25 15.74
C TYR A 693 29.23 -36.99 15.04
N LYS A 694 30.45 -36.52 15.36
CA LYS A 694 31.05 -35.37 14.69
C LYS A 694 31.63 -35.80 13.35
N LEU A 695 31.00 -35.39 12.25
CA LEU A 695 31.40 -35.70 10.86
C LEU A 695 32.89 -35.36 10.61
N GLN A 696 33.64 -36.35 10.12
CA GLN A 696 35.10 -36.28 9.90
C GLN A 696 35.53 -35.66 8.55
N LYS A 697 34.60 -35.22 7.68
CA LYS A 697 34.97 -34.54 6.42
C LYS A 697 35.33 -33.08 6.67
N ALA A 698 36.35 -32.59 5.95
CA ALA A 698 36.72 -31.18 5.90
C ALA A 698 35.49 -30.33 5.53
N ASN A 699 34.95 -29.64 6.54
CA ASN A 699 34.05 -28.50 6.44
C ASN A 699 32.92 -28.57 5.39
N LEU A 700 32.15 -29.66 5.34
CA LEU A 700 30.83 -29.65 4.67
C LEU A 700 29.86 -28.62 5.30
N ALA A 701 30.11 -28.24 6.55
CA ALA A 701 29.41 -27.16 7.24
C ALA A 701 29.64 -25.77 6.61
N VAL A 702 30.52 -25.65 5.60
CA VAL A 702 30.88 -24.40 4.89
C VAL A 702 30.62 -24.50 3.37
N MET A 703 29.90 -25.52 2.89
CA MET A 703 29.31 -25.41 1.54
C MET A 703 28.19 -24.37 1.54
N GLY A 704 28.21 -23.49 0.54
CA GLY A 704 27.36 -22.31 0.45
C GLY A 704 27.95 -21.08 1.13
N LEU A 705 27.77 -19.93 0.50
CA LEU A 705 28.22 -18.62 0.94
C LEU A 705 27.60 -18.33 2.33
N THR A 706 28.41 -18.45 3.39
CA THR A 706 27.98 -18.36 4.81
C THR A 706 27.15 -17.12 5.11
N ARG A 707 27.39 -16.03 4.38
CA ARG A 707 26.67 -14.75 4.49
C ARG A 707 25.17 -14.85 4.17
N TYR A 708 24.71 -15.77 3.32
CA TYR A 708 23.29 -15.81 2.89
C TYR A 708 22.42 -16.84 3.62
N ARG A 709 22.95 -17.54 4.63
CA ARG A 709 22.22 -18.65 5.28
C ARG A 709 20.92 -18.21 5.94
N LYS A 710 20.89 -17.01 6.54
CA LYS A 710 19.65 -16.47 7.13
C LYS A 710 18.60 -16.19 6.04
N ALA A 711 18.99 -15.54 4.94
CA ALA A 711 18.10 -15.29 3.81
C ALA A 711 17.60 -16.60 3.18
N GLY A 712 18.51 -17.55 2.92
CA GLY A 712 18.17 -18.88 2.39
C GLY A 712 17.23 -19.68 3.28
N LEU A 713 17.40 -19.62 4.60
CA LEU A 713 16.47 -20.26 5.54
C LEU A 713 15.04 -19.75 5.38
N TRP A 714 14.85 -18.44 5.23
CA TRP A 714 13.51 -17.86 5.03
C TRP A 714 12.90 -18.24 3.69
N LEU A 715 13.70 -18.38 2.63
CA LEU A 715 13.22 -18.92 1.36
C LEU A 715 12.80 -20.39 1.49
N LEU A 716 13.55 -21.22 2.22
CA LEU A 716 13.16 -22.61 2.49
C LEU A 716 11.88 -22.71 3.30
N LEU A 717 11.71 -21.84 4.32
CA LEU A 717 10.46 -21.75 5.08
C LEU A 717 9.28 -21.32 4.20
N SER A 718 9.50 -20.38 3.27
CA SER A 718 8.51 -20.00 2.27
C SER A 718 8.17 -21.16 1.33
N SER A 719 9.17 -21.87 0.79
CA SER A 719 8.97 -23.07 -0.04
C SER A 719 8.13 -24.12 0.69
N ASN A 720 8.33 -24.31 2.00
CA ASN A 720 7.49 -25.17 2.81
C ASN A 720 6.03 -24.68 2.89
N GLN A 721 5.80 -23.36 2.99
CA GLN A 721 4.44 -22.82 2.94
C GLN A 721 3.78 -23.01 1.57
N TRP A 722 4.51 -22.85 0.47
CA TRP A 722 4.02 -23.15 -0.88
C TRP A 722 3.71 -24.63 -1.07
N GLU A 723 4.48 -25.53 -0.46
CA GLU A 723 4.20 -26.97 -0.46
C GLU A 723 2.85 -27.28 0.19
N HIS A 724 2.55 -26.68 1.35
CA HIS A 724 1.26 -26.84 2.01
C HIS A 724 0.07 -26.37 1.14
N MET A 725 0.30 -25.42 0.25
CA MET A 725 -0.66 -24.95 -0.75
C MET A 725 -0.71 -25.82 -2.02
N ASN A 726 0.20 -26.79 -2.16
CA ASN A 726 0.43 -27.57 -3.38
C ASN A 726 0.76 -26.69 -4.60
N ASP A 727 1.35 -25.51 -4.39
CA ASP A 727 1.79 -24.61 -5.46
C ASP A 727 3.25 -24.88 -5.83
N ILE A 728 3.44 -25.81 -6.78
CA ILE A 728 4.77 -26.26 -7.21
C ILE A 728 5.53 -25.18 -7.98
N VAL A 729 4.84 -24.27 -8.68
CA VAL A 729 5.50 -23.21 -9.46
C VAL A 729 6.16 -22.23 -8.51
N GLN A 730 5.42 -21.74 -7.52
CA GLN A 730 5.95 -20.80 -6.54
C GLN A 730 7.01 -21.45 -5.64
N LEU A 731 6.82 -22.73 -5.27
CA LEU A 731 7.82 -23.52 -4.54
C LEU A 731 9.14 -23.59 -5.31
N LYS A 732 9.09 -23.95 -6.60
CA LYS A 732 10.26 -24.06 -7.48
C LYS A 732 11.02 -22.74 -7.54
N LEU A 733 10.32 -21.63 -7.81
CA LEU A 733 10.95 -20.30 -7.92
C LEU A 733 11.65 -19.86 -6.63
N SER A 734 11.03 -20.11 -5.47
CA SER A 734 11.62 -19.76 -4.17
C SER A 734 12.80 -20.67 -3.81
N LEU A 735 12.72 -21.96 -4.20
CA LEU A 735 13.80 -22.92 -4.05
C LEU A 735 15.00 -22.57 -4.95
N ASP A 736 14.77 -22.29 -6.23
CA ASP A 736 15.81 -21.92 -7.18
C ASP A 736 16.51 -20.62 -6.75
N LYS A 737 15.77 -19.62 -6.27
CA LYS A 737 16.35 -18.41 -5.67
C LYS A 737 17.21 -18.71 -4.45
N CYS A 738 16.81 -19.68 -3.61
CA CYS A 738 17.62 -20.11 -2.47
C CYS A 738 18.92 -20.78 -2.92
N LEU A 739 18.85 -21.64 -3.94
CA LEU A 739 20.00 -22.36 -4.48
C LEU A 739 21.00 -21.41 -5.14
N GLU A 740 20.52 -20.51 -5.99
CA GLU A 740 21.31 -19.45 -6.64
C GLU A 740 22.01 -18.59 -5.60
N MET A 741 21.26 -18.07 -4.62
CA MET A 741 21.77 -17.11 -3.65
C MET A 741 22.75 -17.72 -2.63
N VAL A 742 22.46 -18.92 -2.12
CA VAL A 742 23.27 -19.54 -1.06
C VAL A 742 24.42 -20.34 -1.63
N TYR A 743 24.20 -21.06 -2.73
CA TYR A 743 25.16 -22.04 -3.24
C TYR A 743 25.79 -21.64 -4.57
N GLY A 744 25.37 -20.53 -5.19
CA GLY A 744 25.86 -20.12 -6.51
C GLY A 744 25.44 -21.12 -7.60
N PHE A 745 24.42 -21.92 -7.33
CA PHE A 745 23.95 -22.96 -8.24
C PHE A 745 22.88 -22.36 -9.16
N ASP A 746 23.24 -22.13 -10.41
CA ASP A 746 22.27 -21.91 -11.48
C ASP A 746 21.99 -23.27 -12.12
N ARG A 747 20.74 -23.76 -12.02
CA ARG A 747 20.35 -25.08 -12.55
C ARG A 747 20.58 -25.19 -14.06
N GLU A 748 20.74 -24.07 -14.75
CA GLU A 748 20.75 -24.00 -16.21
C GLU A 748 22.15 -23.80 -16.81
N SER A 749 23.18 -23.43 -16.03
CA SER A 749 24.47 -23.01 -16.60
C SER A 749 25.68 -23.91 -16.34
N ASP A 750 25.62 -24.92 -15.48
CA ASP A 750 26.75 -25.85 -15.32
C ASP A 750 26.29 -27.21 -14.77
N GLY A 751 26.91 -28.28 -15.27
CA GLY A 751 26.73 -29.64 -14.76
C GLY A 751 26.85 -29.64 -13.24
N ALA A 752 25.89 -30.28 -12.56
CA ALA A 752 25.95 -30.46 -11.11
C ALA A 752 27.36 -30.93 -10.73
N PRO A 753 28.03 -30.31 -9.74
CA PRO A 753 29.34 -30.78 -9.32
C PRO A 753 29.21 -32.29 -9.02
N GLU A 754 30.19 -33.09 -9.44
CA GLU A 754 30.18 -34.55 -9.25
C GLU A 754 29.92 -34.96 -7.78
N ASP A 755 30.12 -34.03 -6.83
CA ASP A 755 29.85 -34.12 -5.39
C ASP A 755 28.42 -33.68 -4.92
N GLY A 756 27.45 -33.46 -5.82
CA GLY A 756 26.09 -32.95 -5.53
C GLY A 756 25.17 -33.85 -4.68
N ALA A 757 25.66 -34.99 -4.19
CA ALA A 757 24.90 -35.97 -3.40
C ALA A 757 24.28 -35.38 -2.12
N TRP A 758 24.88 -34.33 -1.54
CA TRP A 758 24.34 -33.67 -0.34
C TRP A 758 23.05 -32.88 -0.60
N LEU A 759 22.85 -32.42 -1.84
CA LEU A 759 21.69 -31.65 -2.31
C LEU A 759 20.46 -32.57 -2.46
N ARG A 760 20.70 -33.82 -2.89
CA ARG A 760 19.69 -34.87 -3.13
C ARG A 760 19.53 -35.84 -1.95
N ARG A 761 19.91 -35.43 -0.74
CA ARG A 761 19.68 -36.23 0.46
C ARG A 761 18.18 -36.39 0.71
N ALA A 762 17.68 -37.63 0.58
CA ALA A 762 16.26 -37.96 0.72
C ALA A 762 15.69 -37.65 2.12
N ASP A 763 16.54 -37.65 3.15
CA ASP A 763 16.20 -37.27 4.53
C ASP A 763 16.21 -35.75 4.77
N GLY A 764 16.63 -34.96 3.79
CA GLY A 764 16.71 -33.50 3.88
C GLY A 764 15.53 -32.80 3.21
N LEU A 765 15.05 -31.70 3.82
CA LEU A 765 13.99 -30.83 3.27
C LEU A 765 14.30 -30.37 1.83
N LEU A 766 15.57 -30.06 1.56
CA LEU A 766 16.03 -29.62 0.24
C LEU A 766 15.92 -30.72 -0.82
N GLY A 767 16.35 -31.94 -0.49
CA GLY A 767 16.26 -33.10 -1.39
C GLY A 767 14.80 -33.44 -1.70
N ARG A 768 13.95 -33.44 -0.67
CA ARG A 768 12.50 -33.62 -0.81
C ARG A 768 11.87 -32.56 -1.73
N PHE A 769 12.19 -31.28 -1.56
CA PHE A 769 11.65 -30.23 -2.43
C PHE A 769 12.12 -30.36 -3.88
N ILE A 770 13.39 -30.71 -4.09
CA ILE A 770 13.94 -30.95 -5.44
C ILE A 770 13.21 -32.10 -6.11
N GLU A 771 13.06 -33.23 -5.41
CA GLU A 771 12.35 -34.41 -5.91
C GLU A 771 10.87 -34.11 -6.21
N LEU A 772 10.19 -33.36 -5.32
CA LEU A 772 8.81 -32.93 -5.54
C LEU A 772 8.67 -32.04 -6.78
N CYS A 773 9.60 -31.10 -6.99
CA CYS A 773 9.63 -30.29 -8.21
C CYS A 773 9.85 -31.15 -9.44
N GLU A 774 10.86 -32.03 -9.45
CA GLU A 774 11.18 -32.89 -10.60
C GLU A 774 10.02 -33.82 -10.96
N ASN A 775 9.43 -34.49 -9.96
CA ASN A 775 8.32 -35.44 -10.18
C ASN A 775 7.02 -34.77 -10.64
N LYS A 776 6.71 -33.56 -10.15
CA LYS A 776 5.46 -32.85 -10.51
C LYS A 776 5.60 -31.89 -11.68
N LEU A 777 6.82 -31.48 -12.04
CA LEU A 777 7.05 -30.64 -13.23
C LEU A 777 7.12 -31.48 -14.52
N ASN A 778 7.64 -32.72 -14.46
CA ASN A 778 7.63 -33.62 -15.62
C ASN A 778 6.21 -33.97 -16.12
N ILE A 779 5.19 -33.81 -15.27
CA ILE A 779 3.76 -33.94 -15.65
C ILE A 779 3.31 -32.79 -16.58
N PHE A 780 4.04 -31.67 -16.63
CA PHE A 780 3.73 -30.55 -17.52
C PHE A 780 4.43 -30.62 -18.89
N ASP A 781 5.44 -31.48 -19.05
CA ASP A 781 6.13 -31.72 -20.34
C ASP A 781 5.48 -32.82 -21.18
N GLU A 782 4.70 -33.70 -20.56
CA GLU A 782 3.88 -34.66 -21.30
C GLU A 782 2.51 -34.05 -21.63
N LYS A 783 2.21 -33.97 -22.93
CA LYS A 783 0.87 -33.66 -23.46
C LYS A 783 -0.18 -34.40 -22.65
N SER A 784 -1.21 -33.68 -22.21
CA SER A 784 -2.36 -34.23 -21.49
C SER A 784 -2.82 -35.58 -22.07
N PRO A 785 -3.26 -36.50 -21.22
CA PRO A 785 -4.71 -36.56 -21.06
C PRO A 785 -5.21 -36.83 -19.63
N GLU A 786 -6.46 -36.45 -19.45
CA GLU A 786 -7.45 -36.91 -18.47
C GLU A 786 -7.39 -36.41 -17.02
N ILE A 787 -8.41 -35.60 -16.74
CA ILE A 787 -9.02 -35.34 -15.44
C ILE A 787 -9.25 -36.67 -14.73
N VAL A 788 -8.42 -36.99 -13.74
CA VAL A 788 -8.80 -37.96 -12.71
C VAL A 788 -9.46 -37.18 -11.58
N THR A 789 -10.78 -37.12 -11.62
CA THR A 789 -11.60 -36.94 -10.42
C THR A 789 -11.23 -38.03 -9.42
N SER A 790 -10.48 -37.70 -8.38
CA SER A 790 -10.38 -38.55 -7.20
C SER A 790 -11.24 -37.95 -6.09
N ASN A 791 -12.48 -38.44 -6.03
CA ASN A 791 -13.18 -38.57 -4.76
C ASN A 791 -12.32 -39.47 -3.85
N ASN A 792 -11.83 -38.92 -2.75
CA ASN A 792 -11.88 -39.50 -1.39
C ASN A 792 -11.32 -38.52 -0.37
#